data_AF-A0AAD3RZP0-F1
#
_entry.id   AF-A0AAD3RZP0-F1
#
_cell.length_a   1.000
_cell.length_b   1.000
_cell.length_c   1.000
_cell.angle_alpha   90.00
_cell.angle_beta   90.00
_cell.angle_gamma   90.00
#
_symmetry.space_group_name_H-M   'P 1'
#
loop_
_entity.id
_entity.type
_entity.pdbx_description
1 polymer ?
#
loop_
_entity_poly.entity_id
_entity_poly.type
_entity_poly.pdbx_seq_one_letter_code
_entity_poly.pdbx_strand_id
1 'polypeptide(L)'
;MGGEMEEKGIEESSAILLGSGGSDSRWVDGSEVDSDTAPWSQFDEDDFRTRYGSLRRRLVKKLRRVDSLDAEAMEIDGSHGVHRSKESSVWHTLALAFQTLGVVYGDLGTSPLYVFSDVFSKVSITSEVDILGALSLVLYTIALLPLAKYIFIVLKANDNGEGGTFALYSLICRYADVNKLPNRQPADEQISSFRLKLPTPELQRALSIKETLESRSSLKTLLLLLVLMGTSLIIGDGILTPAMSVMSAVSGLQGEIDGFGTSAVVVVAVVILIGLFSIQRFGTSKVGFTFAPVLFLWFFSLASVGIYNLCTCGISVLRALNPAYIYFFFKKNSEQAWSALGGCVLCITGSEAMFADLGHFSVRSIQIAFSCVVFPCILLAYMGQAAYLMKYPASAERIFYDSIPDGFFWPVFVIATLAAMIASQAMISATFSCIKQSMALGCFPRLKIIHTSKRSMGQIYIPVINWFLMIMCVMVVAVFQSTTDIANAYGIAEVGVMMVSTSLVTLVMLLIWQTNIFMALCFPLVFGSVELTYLLSVLTKIKEGGWLPLAFAACLLCIMYTWNYGSVLKYQSEVRDKISMDFMLDLGPTLGTVRVPGIGLLYNELVQGIPSILGQFLLSLPAIHSTIVCVCVKYVPVPLVPQEERFLFRRICPKDYHLFRCIARYGYKDVRKEDHHTFEQLLMESLEKFLTWEARALALEADLTDWGSDSASVVSKDSISGNNLESDLRAPLMHDSRLGELGTLISGEVSVVLPSDENQSLEYELFALREAADSGFTYLLGDADVRAKKESWFIKKLVINYFYAFLRRNCRAGAATLRVPHMNIIEVGMTYMV
;
A
#
# COMPACT_ATOMS: atom_id res chain seq x y z
N MET A 1 45.99 -52.18 40.08
CA MET A 1 47.07 -51.64 39.23
C MET A 1 46.65 -50.22 38.87
N GLY A 2 47.18 -49.15 39.48
CA GLY A 2 48.32 -49.06 40.41
C GLY A 2 49.56 -48.50 39.70
N GLY A 3 50.21 -47.48 40.29
CA GLY A 3 51.03 -46.46 39.61
C GLY A 3 50.29 -45.11 39.61
N GLU A 4 50.62 -44.07 40.40
CA GLU A 4 51.91 -43.70 41.07
C GLU A 4 53.03 -43.44 40.04
N MET A 5 53.87 -42.40 40.10
CA MET A 5 54.30 -41.38 41.11
C MET A 5 54.35 -39.96 40.45
N GLU A 6 54.86 -38.79 40.91
CA GLU A 6 55.58 -38.11 42.05
C GLU A 6 55.38 -36.56 41.75
N GLU A 7 55.69 -35.49 42.52
CA GLU A 7 55.77 -35.10 43.95
C GLU A 7 55.95 -33.55 44.04
N LYS A 8 56.08 -32.96 45.25
CA LYS A 8 56.60 -31.61 45.65
C LYS A 8 55.72 -30.37 45.38
N GLY A 9 55.59 -29.40 46.31
CA GLY A 9 56.05 -29.31 47.72
C GLY A 9 56.66 -27.94 48.09
N ILE A 10 56.74 -27.62 49.39
CA ILE A 10 57.37 -26.40 50.00
C ILE A 10 56.52 -25.11 49.82
N GLU A 11 56.35 -24.19 50.79
CA GLU A 11 56.22 -24.25 52.26
C GLU A 11 55.75 -22.87 52.80
N GLU A 12 55.54 -22.80 54.13
CA GLU A 12 55.05 -21.70 54.97
C GLU A 12 55.70 -20.30 54.81
N SER A 13 54.97 -19.23 55.19
CA SER A 13 55.15 -18.56 56.51
C SER A 13 54.11 -17.45 56.77
N SER A 14 54.10 -16.86 57.99
CA SER A 14 52.96 -16.12 58.56
C SER A 14 53.30 -14.81 59.29
N ALA A 15 52.43 -13.79 59.15
CA ALA A 15 52.16 -12.78 60.18
C ALA A 15 50.72 -12.22 59.97
N ILE A 16 49.78 -12.05 60.92
CA ILE A 16 49.72 -11.75 62.38
C ILE A 16 49.29 -10.30 62.66
N LEU A 17 48.00 -10.12 63.02
CA LEU A 17 47.38 -9.15 63.98
C LEU A 17 47.62 -7.63 63.76
N LEU A 18 46.71 -6.68 64.05
CA LEU A 18 45.36 -6.60 64.66
C LEU A 18 44.44 -5.69 63.78
N GLY A 19 43.12 -5.55 63.94
CA GLY A 19 42.15 -6.16 64.86
C GLY A 19 41.11 -5.15 65.40
N SER A 20 39.83 -5.57 65.47
CA SER A 20 38.63 -4.82 65.96
C SER A 20 38.08 -3.71 65.06
N GLY A 21 36.76 -3.56 64.81
CA GLY A 21 35.58 -4.35 65.22
C GLY A 21 34.30 -3.47 65.10
N GLY A 22 33.09 -3.95 64.84
CA GLY A 22 32.56 -5.30 64.57
C GLY A 22 31.04 -5.23 64.27
N SER A 23 30.30 -6.35 64.40
CA SER A 23 28.82 -6.49 64.27
C SER A 23 28.21 -6.47 62.85
N ASP A 24 28.02 -7.68 62.31
CA ASP A 24 26.74 -8.26 61.83
C ASP A 24 25.79 -7.47 60.89
N SER A 25 25.22 -8.06 59.82
CA SER A 25 25.40 -9.41 59.24
C SER A 25 24.69 -9.54 57.87
N ARG A 26 25.01 -10.61 57.10
CA ARG A 26 24.13 -11.37 56.16
C ARG A 26 23.35 -10.61 55.05
N TRP A 27 23.38 -10.98 53.76
CA TRP A 27 23.78 -12.23 53.07
C TRP A 27 24.47 -11.98 51.71
N VAL A 28 25.28 -12.97 51.34
CA VAL A 28 25.71 -13.44 50.00
C VAL A 28 24.92 -12.94 48.78
N ASP A 29 25.63 -12.42 47.78
CA ASP A 29 25.60 -12.94 46.40
C ASP A 29 27.03 -12.95 45.82
N GLY A 30 27.29 -13.80 44.83
CA GLY A 30 28.65 -14.08 44.30
C GLY A 30 28.89 -13.50 42.91
N SER A 31 30.07 -12.92 42.69
CA SER A 31 30.42 -12.22 41.45
C SER A 31 31.58 -12.89 40.68
N GLU A 32 31.28 -13.40 39.49
CA GLU A 32 32.18 -13.48 38.33
C GLU A 32 31.32 -12.99 37.14
N VAL A 33 31.42 -11.72 36.72
CA VAL A 33 32.46 -11.14 35.85
C VAL A 33 32.44 -11.74 34.45
N ASP A 34 31.78 -11.02 33.53
CA ASP A 34 32.01 -11.11 32.08
C ASP A 34 31.83 -9.68 31.49
N SER A 35 32.58 -9.32 30.45
CA SER A 35 33.00 -7.91 30.26
C SER A 35 32.17 -7.05 29.29
N ASP A 36 31.87 -5.83 29.74
CA ASP A 36 31.75 -4.58 28.98
C ASP A 36 30.92 -4.52 27.68
N THR A 37 29.66 -4.07 27.83
CA THR A 37 29.03 -3.18 26.84
C THR A 37 28.49 -1.93 27.53
N ALA A 38 29.10 -0.77 27.28
CA ALA A 38 28.70 0.50 27.91
C ALA A 38 27.34 1.02 27.39
N PRO A 39 26.35 1.30 28.27
CA PRO A 39 25.11 1.97 27.89
C PRO A 39 25.34 3.45 27.55
N TRP A 40 24.65 3.98 26.53
CA TRP A 40 24.65 5.41 26.21
C TRP A 40 23.72 6.18 27.16
N SER A 41 24.21 6.51 28.36
CA SER A 41 23.43 7.30 29.33
C SER A 41 24.29 8.04 30.37
N GLN A 42 25.07 9.04 29.95
CA GLN A 42 25.39 10.23 30.77
C GLN A 42 26.10 11.32 29.95
N PHE A 43 25.38 12.40 29.65
CA PHE A 43 25.93 13.75 29.43
C PHE A 43 24.83 14.75 29.84
N ASP A 44 25.13 15.52 30.88
CA ASP A 44 24.45 16.75 31.36
C ASP A 44 22.92 16.72 31.54
N GLU A 45 22.48 16.33 32.75
CA GLU A 45 21.06 16.26 33.15
C GLU A 45 20.49 17.58 33.74
N ASP A 46 21.29 18.66 33.82
CA ASP A 46 20.96 19.87 34.61
C ASP A 46 20.21 21.00 33.86
N ASP A 47 20.15 21.01 32.51
CA ASP A 47 19.47 22.10 31.75
C ASP A 47 17.93 21.91 31.63
N PHE A 48 17.38 20.80 32.13
CA PHE A 48 15.99 20.42 31.81
C PHE A 48 14.89 21.14 32.60
N ARG A 49 15.22 21.95 33.61
CA ARG A 49 14.22 22.66 34.46
C ARG A 49 13.92 24.11 34.07
N THR A 50 14.63 24.70 33.10
CA THR A 50 14.51 26.15 32.80
C THR A 50 13.78 26.46 31.49
N ARG A 51 13.18 25.46 30.81
CA ARG A 51 12.72 25.59 29.41
C ARG A 51 11.24 25.88 29.15
N TYR A 52 10.47 26.35 30.15
CA TYR A 52 9.10 26.85 29.93
C TYR A 52 9.02 28.36 29.59
N GLY A 53 10.13 29.10 29.64
CA GLY A 53 10.12 30.57 29.51
C GLY A 53 10.43 31.18 28.13
N SER A 54 11.07 30.45 27.21
CA SER A 54 11.74 31.07 26.04
C SER A 54 10.98 31.05 24.70
N LEU A 55 9.85 30.32 24.61
CA LEU A 55 9.06 30.17 23.38
C LEU A 55 8.52 31.49 22.79
N ARG A 56 8.54 32.59 23.56
CA ARG A 56 8.01 33.91 23.13
C ARG A 56 9.05 34.85 22.47
N ARG A 57 10.30 34.41 22.21
CA ARG A 57 11.37 35.29 21.69
C ARG A 57 12.14 34.81 20.44
N ARG A 58 11.72 33.74 19.75
CA ARG A 58 12.27 33.34 18.43
C ARG A 58 11.37 33.63 17.22
N LEU A 59 10.38 34.53 17.39
CA LEU A 59 9.60 35.11 16.29
C LEU A 59 10.15 36.49 15.87
N VAL A 60 11.38 36.51 15.35
CA VAL A 60 11.94 37.66 14.61
C VAL A 60 12.50 37.15 13.29
N LYS A 61 12.14 37.83 12.19
CA LYS A 61 12.42 37.42 10.80
C LYS A 61 13.93 37.23 10.56
N LYS A 62 14.29 36.13 9.90
CA LYS A 62 15.30 36.17 8.83
C LYS A 62 14.52 36.04 7.52
N LEU A 63 14.47 37.10 6.72
CA LEU A 63 13.74 37.09 5.45
C LEU A 63 14.60 36.34 4.43
N ARG A 64 14.17 35.14 4.01
CA ARG A 64 14.77 34.43 2.87
C ARG A 64 14.08 34.93 1.59
N ARG A 65 14.83 35.07 0.49
CA ARG A 65 14.25 35.33 -0.84
C ARG A 65 13.20 34.27 -1.17
N VAL A 66 12.11 34.69 -1.81
CA VAL A 66 11.24 33.77 -2.53
C VAL A 66 11.95 33.49 -3.86
N ASP A 67 12.25 32.22 -4.11
CA ASP A 67 12.88 31.79 -5.35
C ASP A 67 11.78 31.80 -6.45
N SER A 68 12.04 32.41 -7.61
CA SER A 68 11.00 32.75 -8.60
C SER A 68 10.42 31.58 -9.40
N LEU A 69 10.73 30.33 -9.01
CA LEU A 69 10.30 29.10 -9.66
C LEU A 69 9.00 28.52 -9.08
N ASP A 70 8.60 28.92 -7.86
CA ASP A 70 7.29 28.56 -7.28
C ASP A 70 6.10 29.23 -8.01
N ALA A 71 6.37 30.18 -8.92
CA ALA A 71 5.35 30.88 -9.71
C ALA A 71 4.92 30.07 -10.96
N GLU A 72 5.87 29.64 -11.81
CA GLU A 72 5.56 28.86 -13.01
C GLU A 72 4.89 27.52 -12.68
N ALA A 73 5.27 26.90 -11.55
CA ALA A 73 4.62 25.70 -11.02
C ALA A 73 3.13 25.90 -10.64
N MET A 74 2.65 27.15 -10.52
CA MET A 74 1.22 27.47 -10.36
C MET A 74 0.54 28.01 -11.64
N GLU A 75 1.28 28.49 -12.64
CA GLU A 75 0.69 28.98 -13.89
C GLU A 75 0.43 27.88 -14.92
N ILE A 76 1.20 26.79 -14.91
CA ILE A 76 0.97 25.64 -15.81
C ILE A 76 -0.34 24.90 -15.49
N ASP A 77 -0.80 24.91 -14.23
CA ASP A 77 -2.11 24.37 -13.82
C ASP A 77 -3.31 25.25 -14.29
N GLY A 78 -3.05 26.44 -14.86
CA GLY A 78 -4.07 27.37 -15.33
C GLY A 78 -4.40 27.31 -16.84
N SER A 79 -3.45 26.90 -17.69
CA SER A 79 -3.49 27.23 -19.13
C SER A 79 -4.34 26.32 -20.03
N HIS A 80 -4.71 25.11 -19.58
CA HIS A 80 -5.62 24.21 -20.31
C HIS A 80 -7.10 24.37 -19.94
N GLY A 81 -7.46 25.43 -19.20
CA GLY A 81 -8.81 25.68 -18.68
C GLY A 81 -9.85 26.27 -19.64
N VAL A 82 -9.61 26.33 -20.96
CA VAL A 82 -10.46 27.07 -21.92
C VAL A 82 -11.05 26.18 -23.01
N HIS A 83 -12.38 26.32 -23.23
CA HIS A 83 -13.18 25.69 -24.28
C HIS A 83 -13.12 24.16 -24.43
N ARG A 84 -13.69 23.43 -23.47
CA ARG A 84 -14.30 22.11 -23.74
C ARG A 84 -15.72 22.01 -23.16
N SER A 85 -16.64 21.44 -23.95
CA SER A 85 -18.09 21.48 -23.74
C SER A 85 -18.56 20.91 -22.38
N LYS A 86 -19.36 21.70 -21.64
CA LYS A 86 -19.89 21.31 -20.32
C LYS A 86 -20.72 20.02 -20.37
N GLU A 87 -21.42 19.77 -21.48
CA GLU A 87 -22.27 18.59 -21.71
C GLU A 87 -21.47 17.28 -21.84
N SER A 88 -20.25 17.32 -22.40
CA SER A 88 -19.43 16.11 -22.57
C SER A 88 -18.99 15.46 -21.25
N SER A 89 -18.99 16.20 -20.15
CA SER A 89 -18.60 15.70 -18.82
C SER A 89 -19.63 14.72 -18.22
N VAL A 90 -20.93 15.00 -18.42
CA VAL A 90 -22.02 14.16 -17.88
C VAL A 90 -22.08 12.84 -18.63
N TRP A 91 -22.07 12.86 -19.97
CA TRP A 91 -22.03 11.65 -20.79
C TRP A 91 -20.80 10.79 -20.53
N HIS A 92 -19.61 11.38 -20.34
CA HIS A 92 -18.41 10.64 -19.96
C HIS A 92 -18.54 10.00 -18.56
N THR A 93 -19.14 10.70 -17.60
CA THR A 93 -19.40 10.16 -16.25
C THR A 93 -20.42 9.01 -16.28
N LEU A 94 -21.46 9.12 -17.12
CA LEU A 94 -22.45 8.04 -17.32
C LEU A 94 -21.84 6.84 -18.06
N ALA A 95 -20.97 7.05 -19.05
CA ALA A 95 -20.26 5.96 -19.72
C ALA A 95 -19.32 5.21 -18.75
N LEU A 96 -18.62 5.93 -17.86
CA LEU A 96 -17.85 5.32 -16.78
C LEU A 96 -18.75 4.60 -15.76
N ALA A 97 -19.92 5.14 -15.42
CA ALA A 97 -20.90 4.51 -14.53
C ALA A 97 -21.56 3.27 -15.15
N PHE A 98 -21.64 3.17 -16.47
CA PHE A 98 -21.99 1.93 -17.15
C PHE A 98 -20.81 0.94 -17.11
N GLN A 99 -19.58 1.41 -17.30
CA GLN A 99 -18.40 0.56 -17.27
C GLN A 99 -18.10 -0.04 -15.88
N THR A 100 -18.41 0.68 -14.78
CA THR A 100 -18.28 0.14 -13.42
C THR A 100 -19.17 -1.08 -13.18
N LEU A 101 -20.36 -1.16 -13.79
CA LEU A 101 -21.23 -2.35 -13.72
C LEU A 101 -20.49 -3.63 -14.11
N GLY A 102 -19.63 -3.56 -15.14
CA GLY A 102 -18.89 -4.71 -15.68
C GLY A 102 -17.65 -5.13 -14.90
N VAL A 103 -17.26 -4.42 -13.84
CA VAL A 103 -16.01 -4.68 -13.11
C VAL A 103 -16.21 -4.66 -11.59
N VAL A 104 -16.97 -3.70 -11.09
CA VAL A 104 -17.07 -3.37 -9.66
C VAL A 104 -18.17 -4.17 -8.94
N TYR A 105 -19.21 -4.60 -9.67
CA TYR A 105 -20.47 -5.06 -9.07
C TYR A 105 -20.85 -6.51 -9.39
N GLY A 106 -19.96 -7.30 -10.00
CA GLY A 106 -20.22 -8.70 -10.29
C GLY A 106 -20.52 -9.53 -9.03
N ASP A 107 -19.61 -9.49 -8.06
CA ASP A 107 -19.70 -10.27 -6.80
C ASP A 107 -20.99 -9.98 -6.02
N LEU A 108 -21.15 -8.74 -5.58
CA LEU A 108 -22.36 -8.27 -4.89
C LEU A 108 -23.64 -8.57 -5.70
N GLY A 109 -23.58 -8.41 -7.03
CA GLY A 109 -24.68 -8.73 -7.94
C GLY A 109 -25.00 -10.21 -8.08
N THR A 110 -24.08 -11.12 -7.74
CA THR A 110 -24.33 -12.57 -7.72
C THR A 110 -24.89 -13.09 -6.39
N SER A 111 -24.85 -12.30 -5.31
CA SER A 111 -25.37 -12.70 -3.99
C SER A 111 -26.81 -13.28 -3.97
N PRO A 112 -27.78 -12.84 -4.82
CA PRO A 112 -29.12 -13.42 -4.82
C PRO A 112 -29.17 -14.90 -5.24
N LEU A 113 -28.10 -15.45 -5.82
CA LEU A 113 -28.00 -16.88 -6.16
C LEU A 113 -27.88 -17.79 -4.92
N TYR A 114 -27.38 -17.28 -3.79
CA TYR A 114 -27.02 -18.12 -2.63
C TYR A 114 -27.46 -17.61 -1.24
N VAL A 115 -27.76 -16.31 -1.07
CA VAL A 115 -28.13 -15.72 0.24
C VAL A 115 -29.32 -16.41 0.90
N PHE A 116 -30.48 -16.47 0.23
CA PHE A 116 -31.68 -17.03 0.87
C PHE A 116 -31.62 -18.54 1.05
N SER A 117 -30.93 -19.27 0.18
CA SER A 117 -30.71 -20.72 0.37
C SER A 117 -29.85 -21.00 1.62
N ASP A 118 -28.82 -20.21 1.94
CA ASP A 118 -28.09 -20.40 3.21
C ASP A 118 -28.95 -20.00 4.42
N VAL A 119 -29.63 -18.86 4.34
CA VAL A 119 -30.51 -18.35 5.42
C VAL A 119 -31.59 -19.37 5.82
N PHE A 120 -32.30 -19.92 4.83
CA PHE A 120 -33.38 -20.89 5.08
C PHE A 120 -32.87 -22.33 5.28
N SER A 121 -31.59 -22.63 5.00
CA SER A 121 -30.95 -23.87 5.48
C SER A 121 -30.82 -23.92 7.01
N LYS A 122 -30.78 -22.75 7.66
CA LYS A 122 -30.64 -22.61 9.13
C LYS A 122 -31.96 -22.28 9.84
N VAL A 123 -32.95 -21.70 9.14
CA VAL A 123 -34.28 -21.33 9.67
C VAL A 123 -35.38 -21.97 8.83
N SER A 124 -36.10 -22.93 9.40
CA SER A 124 -37.24 -23.58 8.72
C SER A 124 -38.43 -22.63 8.58
N ILE A 125 -38.88 -22.41 7.35
CA ILE A 125 -40.05 -21.55 7.05
C ILE A 125 -41.31 -22.17 7.64
N THR A 126 -41.89 -21.51 8.64
CA THR A 126 -43.10 -21.96 9.36
C THR A 126 -44.15 -20.86 9.48
N SER A 127 -43.84 -19.61 9.10
CA SER A 127 -44.77 -18.48 9.04
C SER A 127 -44.26 -17.39 8.09
N GLU A 128 -45.15 -16.54 7.57
CA GLU A 128 -44.81 -15.33 6.82
C GLU A 128 -43.75 -14.45 7.53
N VAL A 129 -43.78 -14.45 8.87
CA VAL A 129 -42.83 -13.69 9.72
C VAL A 129 -41.37 -14.12 9.50
N ASP A 130 -41.12 -15.38 9.14
CA ASP A 130 -39.76 -15.87 8.86
C ASP A 130 -39.21 -15.22 7.58
N ILE A 131 -40.03 -15.20 6.53
CA ILE A 131 -39.68 -14.66 5.22
C ILE A 131 -39.57 -13.13 5.27
N LEU A 132 -40.57 -12.46 5.85
CA LEU A 132 -40.57 -11.00 6.01
C LEU A 132 -39.42 -10.53 6.93
N GLY A 133 -39.09 -11.32 7.96
CA GLY A 133 -37.98 -11.08 8.87
C GLY A 133 -36.61 -11.20 8.21
N ALA A 134 -36.36 -12.34 7.55
CA ALA A 134 -35.12 -12.58 6.80
C ALA A 134 -34.92 -11.54 5.70
N LEU A 135 -35.96 -11.23 4.93
CA LEU A 135 -35.92 -10.18 3.92
C LEU A 135 -35.59 -8.82 4.55
N SER A 136 -36.30 -8.40 5.61
CA SER A 136 -36.04 -7.11 6.26
C SER A 136 -34.59 -6.98 6.69
N LEU A 137 -34.02 -8.06 7.24
CA LEU A 137 -32.62 -8.13 7.67
C LEU A 137 -31.65 -7.96 6.47
N VAL A 138 -31.89 -8.64 5.33
CA VAL A 138 -31.10 -8.45 4.09
C VAL A 138 -31.23 -7.02 3.55
N LEU A 139 -32.45 -6.49 3.42
CA LEU A 139 -32.72 -5.13 2.91
C LEU A 139 -31.96 -4.05 3.72
N TYR A 140 -32.05 -4.12 5.05
CA TYR A 140 -31.37 -3.18 5.93
C TYR A 140 -29.85 -3.37 5.95
N THR A 141 -29.34 -4.57 5.74
CA THR A 141 -27.89 -4.83 5.70
C THR A 141 -27.24 -4.25 4.44
N ILE A 142 -27.89 -4.39 3.28
CA ILE A 142 -27.44 -3.76 2.02
C ILE A 142 -27.52 -2.22 2.13
N ALA A 143 -28.58 -1.69 2.75
CA ALA A 143 -28.76 -0.26 2.96
C ALA A 143 -27.74 0.34 3.97
N LEU A 144 -27.30 -0.43 4.97
CA LEU A 144 -26.39 0.05 6.01
C LEU A 144 -24.91 -0.11 5.62
N LEU A 145 -24.50 -1.26 5.06
CA LEU A 145 -23.09 -1.53 4.77
C LEU A 145 -22.71 -1.08 3.34
N PRO A 146 -23.10 -1.74 2.23
CA PRO A 146 -22.85 -1.25 0.87
C PRO A 146 -23.22 0.23 0.66
N LEU A 147 -24.47 0.62 0.97
CA LEU A 147 -24.95 1.97 0.66
C LEU A 147 -24.44 3.03 1.67
N ALA A 148 -24.73 2.89 2.98
CA ALA A 148 -24.39 3.95 3.93
C ALA A 148 -22.90 3.98 4.32
N LYS A 149 -22.27 2.85 4.69
CA LYS A 149 -20.82 2.78 4.97
C LYS A 149 -20.01 3.03 3.69
N TYR A 150 -20.12 2.15 2.70
CA TYR A 150 -19.15 2.16 1.60
C TYR A 150 -19.35 3.31 0.62
N ILE A 151 -20.51 3.36 -0.05
CA ILE A 151 -20.80 4.32 -1.14
C ILE A 151 -20.71 5.80 -0.69
N PHE A 152 -21.16 6.12 0.53
CA PHE A 152 -21.18 7.49 1.03
C PHE A 152 -20.01 7.88 1.95
N ILE A 153 -19.29 6.96 2.58
CA ILE A 153 -18.20 7.27 3.51
C ILE A 153 -16.86 6.67 3.03
N VAL A 154 -16.73 5.34 2.94
CA VAL A 154 -15.44 4.68 2.68
C VAL A 154 -14.85 5.06 1.31
N LEU A 155 -15.65 5.22 0.26
CA LEU A 155 -15.14 5.65 -1.06
C LEU A 155 -14.48 7.05 -1.05
N LYS A 156 -14.73 7.88 -0.03
CA LYS A 156 -14.03 9.17 0.15
C LYS A 156 -12.64 8.99 0.77
N ALA A 157 -12.36 7.85 1.41
CA ALA A 157 -11.09 7.53 2.03
C ALA A 157 -10.17 6.85 1.00
N ASN A 158 -9.74 7.63 0.00
CA ASN A 158 -8.88 7.15 -1.09
C ASN A 158 -7.54 7.91 -1.14
N ASP A 159 -6.48 7.21 -1.57
CA ASP A 159 -5.17 7.80 -1.87
C ASP A 159 -5.14 8.17 -3.35
N ASN A 160 -5.44 9.45 -3.66
CA ASN A 160 -5.37 9.99 -5.02
C ASN A 160 -6.18 9.16 -6.05
N GLY A 161 -7.35 8.67 -5.63
CA GLY A 161 -8.23 7.81 -6.43
C GLY A 161 -8.08 6.30 -6.17
N GLU A 162 -7.13 5.84 -5.36
CA GLU A 162 -6.97 4.42 -4.99
C GLU A 162 -7.68 4.09 -3.68
N GLY A 163 -8.38 2.95 -3.61
CA GLY A 163 -8.97 2.43 -2.39
C GLY A 163 -8.38 1.09 -1.94
N GLY A 164 -9.03 0.44 -0.97
CA GLY A 164 -8.57 -0.79 -0.36
C GLY A 164 -7.54 -0.58 0.77
N THR A 165 -7.28 -1.66 1.51
CA THR A 165 -6.51 -1.68 2.77
C THR A 165 -5.11 -1.06 2.65
N PHE A 166 -4.39 -1.34 1.55
CA PHE A 166 -3.03 -0.82 1.35
C PHE A 166 -2.99 0.63 0.88
N ALA A 167 -4.03 1.14 0.19
CA ALA A 167 -4.13 2.57 -0.11
C ALA A 167 -4.32 3.38 1.19
N LEU A 168 -5.18 2.90 2.10
CA LEU A 168 -5.32 3.48 3.44
C LEU A 168 -4.00 3.44 4.23
N TYR A 169 -3.25 2.34 4.18
CA TYR A 169 -1.95 2.24 4.86
C TYR A 169 -0.88 3.14 4.25
N SER A 170 -0.80 3.24 2.92
CA SER A 170 0.05 4.19 2.18
C SER A 170 -0.22 5.62 2.64
N LEU A 171 -1.51 5.99 2.68
CA LEU A 171 -1.95 7.31 3.12
C LEU A 171 -1.58 7.58 4.59
N ILE A 172 -1.83 6.65 5.51
CA ILE A 172 -1.42 6.78 6.92
C ILE A 172 0.11 6.93 7.04
N CYS A 173 0.89 6.15 6.30
CA CYS A 173 2.36 6.24 6.26
C CYS A 173 2.89 7.52 5.61
N ARG A 174 2.08 8.25 4.84
CA ARG A 174 2.41 9.57 4.30
C ARG A 174 2.18 10.68 5.34
N TYR A 175 1.15 10.59 6.18
CA TYR A 175 0.85 11.59 7.21
C TYR A 175 1.59 11.37 8.55
N ALA A 176 1.90 10.12 8.90
CA ALA A 176 2.69 9.74 10.07
C ALA A 176 3.82 8.76 9.68
N ASP A 177 4.96 8.83 10.37
CA ASP A 177 6.09 7.93 10.21
C ASP A 177 5.80 6.57 10.88
N VAL A 178 4.98 5.75 10.21
CA VAL A 178 4.53 4.44 10.74
C VAL A 178 5.14 3.25 9.97
N ASN A 179 5.80 3.50 8.84
CA ASN A 179 6.46 2.47 8.06
C ASN A 179 7.72 1.96 8.77
N LYS A 180 7.94 0.64 8.80
CA LYS A 180 9.14 0.03 9.40
C LYS A 180 10.37 0.06 8.49
N LEU A 181 10.19 0.24 7.19
CA LEU A 181 11.25 0.56 6.25
C LEU A 181 11.36 2.09 6.16
N PRO A 182 12.45 2.72 6.65
CA PRO A 182 12.55 4.17 6.74
C PRO A 182 12.77 4.78 5.35
N ASN A 183 11.66 5.14 4.71
CA ASN A 183 11.58 5.49 3.30
C ASN A 183 11.32 6.99 3.07
N ARG A 184 11.52 7.82 4.10
CA ARG A 184 11.34 9.28 4.09
C ARG A 184 12.69 9.96 4.15
N GLN A 185 12.95 10.86 3.21
CA GLN A 185 14.04 11.84 3.25
C GLN A 185 13.47 13.19 3.72
N PRO A 186 14.27 14.08 4.34
CA PRO A 186 13.82 15.45 4.63
C PRO A 186 13.40 16.23 3.36
N ALA A 187 13.94 15.86 2.19
CA ALA A 187 13.51 16.40 0.90
C ALA A 187 12.09 15.93 0.47
N ASP A 188 11.58 14.80 0.98
CA ASP A 188 10.19 14.37 0.72
C ASP A 188 9.19 15.19 1.54
N GLU A 189 9.65 15.77 2.65
CA GLU A 189 8.83 16.54 3.58
C GLU A 189 8.45 17.90 2.98
N GLN A 190 9.35 18.49 2.18
CA GLN A 190 9.16 19.76 1.46
C GLN A 190 8.15 19.66 0.30
N ILE A 191 7.93 18.46 -0.26
CA ILE A 191 6.95 18.19 -1.32
C ILE A 191 5.53 17.98 -0.73
N SER A 192 5.38 17.93 0.60
CA SER A 192 4.06 17.89 1.23
C SER A 192 3.45 19.29 1.32
N SER A 193 2.25 19.45 0.76
CA SER A 193 1.57 20.74 0.51
C SER A 193 1.02 21.41 1.79
N PHE A 194 1.88 21.68 2.77
CA PHE A 194 1.55 22.43 3.99
C PHE A 194 1.39 23.93 3.72
N ARG A 195 0.32 24.30 3.00
CA ARG A 195 -0.29 25.61 3.26
C ARG A 195 -0.73 25.62 4.72
N LEU A 196 -0.13 26.49 5.54
CA LEU A 196 -0.43 26.58 6.96
C LEU A 196 -1.91 26.94 7.17
N LYS A 197 -2.74 25.94 7.43
CA LYS A 197 -4.06 26.14 8.03
C LYS A 197 -3.88 26.56 9.48
N LEU A 198 -4.73 27.48 9.94
CA LEU A 198 -4.71 27.96 11.33
C LEU A 198 -4.93 26.79 12.30
N PRO A 199 -4.34 26.83 13.51
CA PRO A 199 -4.43 25.73 14.47
C PRO A 199 -5.87 25.53 14.97
N THR A 200 -6.55 24.52 14.44
CA THR A 200 -7.80 24.01 15.00
C THR A 200 -7.50 23.04 16.15
N PRO A 201 -8.41 22.87 17.13
CA PRO A 201 -8.25 21.85 18.18
C PRO A 201 -8.23 20.42 17.59
N GLU A 202 -8.78 20.23 16.40
CA GLU A 202 -8.75 18.97 15.65
C GLU A 202 -7.36 18.70 15.05
N LEU A 203 -6.67 19.71 14.52
CA LEU A 203 -5.27 19.62 14.09
C LEU A 203 -4.36 19.25 15.26
N GLN A 204 -4.53 19.90 16.42
CA GLN A 204 -3.75 19.58 17.62
C GLN A 204 -3.97 18.12 18.08
N ARG A 205 -5.22 17.62 18.04
CA ARG A 205 -5.52 16.21 18.32
C ARG A 205 -4.86 15.27 17.30
N ALA A 206 -4.93 15.58 16.01
CA ALA A 206 -4.30 14.79 14.96
C ALA A 206 -2.78 14.69 15.14
N LEU A 207 -2.14 15.80 15.56
CA LEU A 207 -0.72 15.84 15.90
C LEU A 207 -0.39 14.97 17.13
N SER A 208 -1.18 15.02 18.21
CA SER A 208 -0.95 14.14 19.38
C SER A 208 -1.18 12.64 19.07
N ILE A 209 -2.15 12.30 18.23
CA ILE A 209 -2.37 10.91 17.79
C ILE A 209 -1.19 10.46 16.90
N LYS A 210 -0.73 11.31 15.98
CA LYS A 210 0.47 11.09 15.16
C LYS A 210 1.68 10.83 16.05
N GLU A 211 1.99 11.71 17.00
CA GLU A 211 3.13 11.59 17.92
C GLU A 211 3.06 10.31 18.79
N THR A 212 1.84 9.92 19.23
CA THR A 212 1.62 8.67 19.98
C THR A 212 1.88 7.42 19.11
N LEU A 213 1.53 7.48 17.83
CA LEU A 213 1.73 6.41 16.84
C LEU A 213 3.19 6.33 16.34
N GLU A 214 3.88 7.48 16.26
CA GLU A 214 5.27 7.59 15.86
C GLU A 214 6.25 7.18 16.96
N SER A 215 5.95 7.50 18.23
CA SER A 215 6.77 7.12 19.38
C SER A 215 6.65 5.63 19.76
N ARG A 216 5.46 5.02 19.59
CA ARG A 216 5.20 3.63 20.03
C ARG A 216 5.43 2.61 18.92
N SER A 217 6.63 2.02 18.90
CA SER A 217 6.98 0.88 18.02
C SER A 217 5.99 -0.30 18.06
N SER A 218 5.34 -0.53 19.21
CA SER A 218 4.24 -1.49 19.35
C SER A 218 3.01 -1.12 18.52
N LEU A 219 2.62 0.16 18.45
CA LEU A 219 1.53 0.64 17.60
C LEU A 219 1.89 0.60 16.12
N LYS A 220 3.14 0.94 15.74
CA LYS A 220 3.64 0.71 14.36
C LYS A 220 3.53 -0.77 13.96
N THR A 221 3.79 -1.67 14.90
CA THR A 221 3.68 -3.13 14.70
C THR A 221 2.23 -3.59 14.61
N LEU A 222 1.34 -3.06 15.45
CA LEU A 222 -0.09 -3.38 15.45
C LEU A 222 -0.77 -2.92 14.16
N LEU A 223 -0.49 -1.69 13.69
CA LEU A 223 -1.04 -1.18 12.43
C LEU A 223 -0.58 -2.03 11.23
N LEU A 224 0.71 -2.40 11.20
CA LEU A 224 1.23 -3.29 10.16
C LEU A 224 0.52 -4.65 10.19
N LEU A 225 0.39 -5.27 11.37
CA LEU A 225 -0.29 -6.57 11.52
C LEU A 225 -1.75 -6.48 11.06
N LEU A 226 -2.47 -5.43 11.45
CA LEU A 226 -3.86 -5.16 11.04
C LEU A 226 -4.00 -5.08 9.51
N VAL A 227 -3.09 -4.38 8.83
CA VAL A 227 -3.07 -4.26 7.36
C VAL A 227 -2.70 -5.58 6.69
N LEU A 228 -1.72 -6.31 7.21
CA LEU A 228 -1.37 -7.66 6.74
C LEU A 228 -2.53 -8.65 6.95
N MET A 229 -3.32 -8.49 8.01
CA MET A 229 -4.51 -9.32 8.28
C MET A 229 -5.63 -9.02 7.28
N GLY A 230 -6.03 -7.76 7.09
CA GLY A 230 -7.04 -7.42 6.09
C GLY A 230 -6.65 -7.86 4.68
N THR A 231 -5.39 -7.70 4.30
CA THR A 231 -4.92 -8.02 2.94
C THR A 231 -4.73 -9.51 2.70
N SER A 232 -4.31 -10.28 3.71
CA SER A 232 -4.32 -11.76 3.62
C SER A 232 -5.74 -12.34 3.62
N LEU A 233 -6.70 -11.69 4.30
CA LEU A 233 -8.12 -12.04 4.20
C LEU A 233 -8.70 -11.73 2.81
N ILE A 234 -8.40 -10.57 2.18
CA ILE A 234 -8.80 -10.27 0.78
C ILE A 234 -8.25 -11.30 -0.21
N ILE A 235 -7.00 -11.75 -0.03
CA ILE A 235 -6.42 -12.80 -0.89
C ILE A 235 -7.14 -14.16 -0.66
N GLY A 236 -7.60 -14.43 0.56
CA GLY A 236 -8.46 -15.58 0.87
C GLY A 236 -9.86 -15.46 0.25
N ASP A 237 -10.43 -14.26 0.28
CA ASP A 237 -11.71 -13.93 -0.37
C ASP A 237 -11.64 -14.18 -1.88
N GLY A 238 -10.54 -13.76 -2.52
CA GLY A 238 -10.22 -14.08 -3.93
C GLY A 238 -10.02 -15.56 -4.29
N ILE A 239 -9.98 -16.46 -3.30
CA ILE A 239 -10.07 -17.93 -3.50
C ILE A 239 -11.53 -18.41 -3.39
N LEU A 240 -12.34 -17.74 -2.56
CA LEU A 240 -13.68 -18.18 -2.18
C LEU A 240 -14.76 -17.64 -3.13
N THR A 241 -14.68 -16.37 -3.56
CA THR A 241 -15.63 -15.79 -4.54
C THR A 241 -15.73 -16.65 -5.81
N PRO A 242 -14.64 -17.07 -6.46
CA PRO A 242 -14.76 -17.90 -7.67
C PRO A 242 -15.39 -19.26 -7.40
N ALA A 243 -15.06 -19.89 -6.27
CA ALA A 243 -15.66 -21.16 -5.87
C ALA A 243 -17.18 -21.02 -5.59
N MET A 244 -17.58 -19.97 -4.88
CA MET A 244 -18.95 -19.71 -4.45
C MET A 244 -19.85 -19.26 -5.62
N SER A 245 -19.44 -18.22 -6.35
CA SER A 245 -20.23 -17.68 -7.48
C SER A 245 -20.38 -18.70 -8.61
N VAL A 246 -19.31 -19.45 -8.97
CA VAL A 246 -19.41 -20.45 -10.04
C VAL A 246 -20.26 -21.65 -9.61
N MET A 247 -20.10 -22.18 -8.38
CA MET A 247 -20.90 -23.34 -7.98
C MET A 247 -22.39 -22.99 -7.81
N SER A 248 -22.72 -21.82 -7.26
CA SER A 248 -24.12 -21.34 -7.15
C SER A 248 -24.75 -20.96 -8.49
N ALA A 249 -23.95 -20.61 -9.50
CA ALA A 249 -24.45 -20.48 -10.87
C ALA A 249 -24.71 -21.84 -11.52
N VAL A 250 -23.88 -22.86 -11.28
CA VAL A 250 -24.04 -24.21 -11.87
C VAL A 250 -25.10 -25.05 -11.15
N SER A 251 -25.33 -24.85 -9.85
CA SER A 251 -26.34 -25.59 -9.08
C SER A 251 -27.78 -25.42 -9.60
N GLY A 252 -28.05 -24.39 -10.41
CA GLY A 252 -29.33 -24.23 -11.12
C GLY A 252 -29.70 -25.43 -11.99
N LEU A 253 -28.72 -26.18 -12.53
CA LEU A 253 -28.97 -27.39 -13.34
C LEU A 253 -29.47 -28.59 -12.51
N GLN A 254 -29.17 -28.64 -11.22
CA GLN A 254 -29.53 -29.74 -10.33
C GLN A 254 -31.06 -29.77 -10.14
N GLY A 255 -31.74 -30.76 -10.70
CA GLY A 255 -33.21 -30.85 -10.69
C GLY A 255 -33.92 -30.20 -11.88
N GLU A 256 -33.19 -29.54 -12.79
CA GLU A 256 -33.70 -29.19 -14.14
C GLU A 256 -33.45 -30.35 -15.12
N ILE A 257 -32.33 -31.05 -14.95
CA ILE A 257 -31.92 -32.19 -15.77
C ILE A 257 -32.00 -33.46 -14.92
N ASP A 258 -32.82 -34.42 -15.35
CA ASP A 258 -32.95 -35.73 -14.71
C ASP A 258 -31.59 -36.43 -14.56
N GLY A 259 -31.26 -36.82 -13.34
CA GLY A 259 -29.98 -37.47 -13.01
C GLY A 259 -28.79 -36.53 -12.81
N PHE A 260 -28.95 -35.21 -12.94
CA PHE A 260 -27.85 -34.24 -12.72
C PHE A 260 -27.61 -33.98 -11.21
N GLY A 261 -26.95 -34.93 -10.54
CA GLY A 261 -26.60 -34.84 -9.12
C GLY A 261 -25.39 -33.96 -8.80
N THR A 262 -25.14 -33.74 -7.51
CA THR A 262 -24.10 -32.84 -6.97
C THR A 262 -22.70 -33.07 -7.56
N SER A 263 -22.31 -34.32 -7.80
CA SER A 263 -21.01 -34.63 -8.42
C SER A 263 -20.87 -34.08 -9.84
N ALA A 264 -21.96 -33.97 -10.60
CA ALA A 264 -21.97 -33.36 -11.93
C ALA A 264 -21.86 -31.82 -11.84
N VAL A 265 -22.55 -31.20 -10.87
CA VAL A 265 -22.40 -29.76 -10.53
C VAL A 265 -20.93 -29.43 -10.24
N VAL A 266 -20.28 -30.23 -9.38
CA VAL A 266 -18.86 -30.06 -9.02
C VAL A 266 -17.94 -30.18 -10.23
N VAL A 267 -18.12 -31.19 -11.09
CA VAL A 267 -17.30 -31.37 -12.31
C VAL A 267 -17.47 -30.19 -13.28
N VAL A 268 -18.70 -29.74 -13.53
CA VAL A 268 -18.96 -28.59 -14.42
C VAL A 268 -18.39 -27.29 -13.84
N ALA A 269 -18.54 -27.05 -12.54
CA ALA A 269 -17.94 -25.90 -11.87
C ALA A 269 -16.41 -25.89 -11.97
N VAL A 270 -15.74 -27.05 -11.79
CA VAL A 270 -14.28 -27.17 -11.94
C VAL A 270 -13.84 -26.91 -13.39
N VAL A 271 -14.58 -27.39 -14.40
CA VAL A 271 -14.28 -27.09 -15.82
C VAL A 271 -14.41 -25.58 -16.11
N ILE A 272 -15.45 -24.93 -15.60
CA ILE A 272 -15.64 -23.47 -15.75
C ILE A 272 -14.52 -22.70 -15.05
N LEU A 273 -14.12 -23.09 -13.84
CA LEU A 273 -12.99 -22.48 -13.13
C LEU A 273 -11.67 -22.62 -13.89
N ILE A 274 -11.33 -23.80 -14.39
CA ILE A 274 -10.11 -24.03 -15.18
C ILE A 274 -10.13 -23.17 -16.46
N GLY A 275 -11.28 -23.08 -17.14
CA GLY A 275 -11.46 -22.19 -18.29
C GLY A 275 -11.25 -20.72 -17.93
N LEU A 276 -11.89 -20.26 -16.85
CA LEU A 276 -11.80 -18.89 -16.34
C LEU A 276 -10.36 -18.48 -16.00
N PHE A 277 -9.64 -19.30 -15.24
CA PHE A 277 -8.25 -19.03 -14.85
C PHE A 277 -7.28 -19.17 -16.03
N SER A 278 -7.59 -19.99 -17.04
CA SER A 278 -6.81 -20.10 -18.28
C SER A 278 -6.97 -18.88 -19.20
N ILE A 279 -8.13 -18.22 -19.17
CA ILE A 279 -8.41 -17.03 -20.00
C ILE A 279 -7.69 -15.77 -19.49
N GLN A 280 -7.44 -15.66 -18.17
CA GLN A 280 -6.83 -14.46 -17.55
C GLN A 280 -5.53 -14.00 -18.21
N ARG A 281 -4.73 -14.92 -18.77
CA ARG A 281 -3.47 -14.62 -19.49
C ARG A 281 -3.63 -13.68 -20.69
N PHE A 282 -4.83 -13.62 -21.29
CA PHE A 282 -5.14 -12.74 -22.42
C PHE A 282 -5.49 -11.30 -21.99
N GLY A 283 -5.77 -11.10 -20.70
CA GLY A 283 -5.95 -9.79 -20.09
C GLY A 283 -7.33 -9.17 -20.24
N THR A 284 -7.73 -8.40 -19.23
CA THR A 284 -9.01 -7.69 -19.14
C THR A 284 -9.16 -6.54 -20.15
N SER A 285 -8.11 -6.19 -20.88
CA SER A 285 -8.08 -5.06 -21.82
C SER A 285 -9.04 -5.20 -23.00
N LYS A 286 -9.28 -6.43 -23.49
CA LYS A 286 -10.28 -6.72 -24.53
C LYS A 286 -11.64 -7.14 -23.97
N VAL A 287 -11.68 -7.80 -22.81
CA VAL A 287 -12.90 -8.44 -22.29
C VAL A 287 -13.72 -7.50 -21.38
N GLY A 288 -13.09 -6.49 -20.75
CA GLY A 288 -13.77 -5.52 -19.89
C GLY A 288 -14.86 -4.70 -20.58
N PHE A 289 -14.76 -4.48 -21.90
CA PHE A 289 -15.82 -3.83 -22.68
C PHE A 289 -17.06 -4.72 -22.84
N THR A 290 -16.87 -6.04 -22.94
CA THR A 290 -17.99 -7.01 -23.02
C THR A 290 -18.62 -7.33 -21.67
N PHE A 291 -17.92 -7.10 -20.54
CA PHE A 291 -18.46 -7.38 -19.21
C PHE A 291 -19.60 -6.43 -18.79
N ALA A 292 -19.51 -5.13 -19.11
CA ALA A 292 -20.52 -4.16 -18.71
C ALA A 292 -21.91 -4.42 -19.33
N PRO A 293 -22.04 -4.73 -20.64
CA PRO A 293 -23.31 -5.19 -21.22
C PRO A 293 -23.85 -6.47 -20.58
N VAL A 294 -22.99 -7.45 -20.27
CA VAL A 294 -23.41 -8.72 -19.65
C VAL A 294 -23.95 -8.51 -18.24
N LEU A 295 -23.25 -7.75 -17.39
CA LEU A 295 -23.75 -7.46 -16.04
C LEU A 295 -24.93 -6.48 -16.04
N PHE A 296 -25.07 -5.59 -17.02
CA PHE A 296 -26.30 -4.81 -17.20
C PHE A 296 -27.49 -5.71 -17.54
N LEU A 297 -27.33 -6.68 -18.43
CA LEU A 297 -28.36 -7.69 -18.74
C LEU A 297 -28.69 -8.56 -17.51
N TRP A 298 -27.68 -8.90 -16.69
CA TRP A 298 -27.88 -9.60 -15.42
C TRP A 298 -28.75 -8.78 -14.45
N PHE A 299 -28.38 -7.53 -14.14
CA PHE A 299 -29.17 -6.66 -13.27
C PHE A 299 -30.59 -6.41 -13.82
N PHE A 300 -30.74 -6.28 -15.14
CA PHE A 300 -32.05 -6.20 -15.78
C PHE A 300 -32.88 -7.49 -15.60
N SER A 301 -32.26 -8.66 -15.71
CA SER A 301 -32.95 -9.94 -15.46
C SER A 301 -33.36 -10.12 -14.00
N LEU A 302 -32.48 -9.75 -13.05
CA LEU A 302 -32.78 -9.70 -11.61
C LEU A 302 -34.00 -8.81 -11.30
N ALA A 303 -34.02 -7.59 -11.83
CA ALA A 303 -35.14 -6.67 -11.65
C ALA A 303 -36.44 -7.21 -12.30
N SER A 304 -36.33 -7.82 -13.49
CA SER A 304 -37.48 -8.35 -14.24
C SER A 304 -38.13 -9.55 -13.53
N VAL A 305 -37.34 -10.52 -13.07
CA VAL A 305 -37.83 -11.66 -12.27
C VAL A 305 -38.35 -11.19 -10.91
N GLY A 306 -37.68 -10.21 -10.29
CA GLY A 306 -38.13 -9.55 -9.06
C GLY A 306 -39.53 -8.95 -9.17
N ILE A 307 -39.76 -8.13 -10.20
CA ILE A 307 -41.05 -7.49 -10.50
C ILE A 307 -42.10 -8.54 -10.86
N TYR A 308 -41.78 -9.53 -11.70
CA TYR A 308 -42.69 -10.61 -12.07
C TYR A 308 -43.24 -11.35 -10.84
N ASN A 309 -42.38 -11.71 -9.90
CA ASN A 309 -42.79 -12.42 -8.69
C ASN A 309 -43.58 -11.53 -7.71
N LEU A 310 -43.24 -10.24 -7.59
CA LEU A 310 -44.04 -9.28 -6.82
C LEU A 310 -45.46 -9.11 -7.39
N CYS A 311 -45.60 -9.07 -8.72
CA CYS A 311 -46.91 -9.02 -9.38
C CYS A 311 -47.69 -10.33 -9.29
N THR A 312 -47.02 -11.48 -9.34
CA THR A 312 -47.67 -12.80 -9.47
C THR A 312 -47.95 -13.48 -8.11
N CYS A 313 -47.07 -13.32 -7.13
CA CYS A 313 -47.21 -13.91 -5.80
C CYS A 313 -47.71 -12.90 -4.74
N GLY A 314 -47.58 -11.60 -5.00
CA GLY A 314 -48.32 -10.55 -4.30
C GLY A 314 -47.46 -9.58 -3.47
N ILE A 315 -48.01 -8.38 -3.30
CA ILE A 315 -47.32 -7.19 -2.78
C ILE A 315 -47.16 -7.20 -1.24
N SER A 316 -47.67 -8.24 -0.54
CA SER A 316 -47.58 -8.39 0.92
C SER A 316 -46.15 -8.27 1.46
N VAL A 317 -45.17 -8.70 0.66
CA VAL A 317 -43.73 -8.63 0.94
C VAL A 317 -43.23 -7.23 1.33
N LEU A 318 -43.83 -6.15 0.78
CA LEU A 318 -43.39 -4.78 1.09
C LEU A 318 -43.53 -4.43 2.58
N ARG A 319 -44.27 -5.21 3.37
CA ARG A 319 -44.29 -5.13 4.85
C ARG A 319 -42.89 -5.25 5.46
N ALA A 320 -41.96 -6.00 4.84
CA ALA A 320 -40.57 -6.16 5.29
C ALA A 320 -39.75 -4.85 5.28
N LEU A 321 -40.22 -3.78 4.62
CA LEU A 321 -39.64 -2.44 4.74
C LEU A 321 -39.81 -1.83 6.14
N ASN A 322 -40.64 -2.43 7.02
CA ASN A 322 -40.71 -2.08 8.43
C ASN A 322 -39.69 -2.90 9.25
N PRO A 323 -38.71 -2.27 9.92
CA PRO A 323 -37.66 -2.98 10.66
C PRO A 323 -38.18 -3.76 11.88
N ALA A 324 -39.45 -3.56 12.29
CA ALA A 324 -40.08 -4.38 13.31
C ALA A 324 -40.10 -5.89 12.96
N TYR A 325 -40.09 -6.26 11.67
CA TYR A 325 -40.00 -7.66 11.26
C TYR A 325 -38.66 -8.31 11.63
N ILE A 326 -37.56 -7.55 11.72
CA ILE A 326 -36.28 -8.05 12.24
C ILE A 326 -36.45 -8.45 13.72
N TYR A 327 -37.07 -7.59 14.54
CA TYR A 327 -37.34 -7.90 15.95
C TYR A 327 -38.25 -9.14 16.10
N PHE A 328 -39.30 -9.27 15.27
CA PHE A 328 -40.17 -10.45 15.32
C PHE A 328 -39.46 -11.74 14.88
N PHE A 329 -38.53 -11.67 13.92
CA PHE A 329 -37.69 -12.78 13.49
C PHE A 329 -36.82 -13.32 14.65
N PHE A 330 -36.06 -12.46 15.32
CA PHE A 330 -35.26 -12.85 16.48
C PHE A 330 -36.13 -13.33 17.65
N LYS A 331 -37.25 -12.67 17.93
CA LYS A 331 -38.18 -13.06 19.00
C LYS A 331 -38.75 -14.46 18.80
N LYS A 332 -38.94 -14.89 17.55
CA LYS A 332 -39.49 -16.20 17.21
C LYS A 332 -38.41 -17.28 17.13
N ASN A 333 -37.33 -17.03 16.38
CA ASN A 333 -36.39 -18.06 15.94
C ASN A 333 -35.02 -18.03 16.67
N SER A 334 -34.81 -17.07 17.58
CA SER A 334 -33.68 -16.97 18.54
C SER A 334 -32.31 -17.49 18.05
N GLU A 335 -31.94 -18.72 18.38
CA GLU A 335 -30.64 -19.32 18.03
C GLU A 335 -30.51 -19.61 16.52
N GLN A 336 -31.60 -20.05 15.87
CA GLN A 336 -31.63 -20.21 14.42
C GLN A 336 -31.54 -18.86 13.71
N ALA A 337 -32.20 -17.82 14.25
CA ALA A 337 -32.02 -16.45 13.76
C ALA A 337 -30.57 -15.98 13.89
N TRP A 338 -29.89 -16.30 15.01
CA TRP A 338 -28.47 -15.99 15.20
C TRP A 338 -27.56 -16.68 14.17
N SER A 339 -27.83 -17.95 13.84
CA SER A 339 -27.11 -18.68 12.77
C SER A 339 -27.39 -18.09 11.38
N ALA A 340 -28.62 -17.63 11.13
CA ALA A 340 -29.05 -17.04 9.86
C ALA A 340 -28.36 -15.70 9.53
N LEU A 341 -27.87 -14.92 10.52
CA LEU A 341 -27.06 -13.73 10.22
C LEU A 341 -25.85 -14.07 9.33
N GLY A 342 -25.20 -15.22 9.55
CA GLY A 342 -24.08 -15.66 8.74
C GLY A 342 -24.45 -15.94 7.27
N GLY A 343 -25.72 -16.27 6.99
CA GLY A 343 -26.25 -16.33 5.64
C GLY A 343 -26.60 -14.93 5.08
N CYS A 344 -27.07 -14.02 5.94
CA CYS A 344 -27.32 -12.63 5.54
C CYS A 344 -26.04 -11.83 5.27
N VAL A 345 -24.89 -12.18 5.86
CA VAL A 345 -23.56 -11.62 5.48
C VAL A 345 -23.27 -11.79 3.99
N LEU A 346 -23.79 -12.85 3.37
CA LEU A 346 -23.54 -13.17 1.97
C LEU A 346 -24.15 -12.14 1.00
N CYS A 347 -25.02 -11.22 1.46
CA CYS A 347 -25.61 -10.17 0.63
C CYS A 347 -24.75 -8.90 0.50
N ILE A 348 -23.61 -8.83 1.21
CA ILE A 348 -22.68 -7.69 1.17
C ILE A 348 -21.29 -8.05 0.64
N THR A 349 -21.05 -9.33 0.32
CA THR A 349 -19.76 -9.82 -0.20
C THR A 349 -19.42 -9.13 -1.52
N GLY A 350 -18.27 -8.45 -1.54
CA GLY A 350 -17.85 -7.60 -2.65
C GLY A 350 -18.02 -6.09 -2.39
N SER A 351 -18.43 -5.70 -1.17
CA SER A 351 -18.38 -4.29 -0.77
C SER A 351 -16.93 -3.81 -0.63
N GLU A 352 -16.04 -4.66 -0.12
CA GLU A 352 -14.61 -4.37 -0.09
C GLU A 352 -13.98 -4.51 -1.49
N ALA A 353 -14.44 -5.43 -2.34
CA ALA A 353 -14.01 -5.52 -3.74
C ALA A 353 -14.21 -4.19 -4.48
N MET A 354 -15.40 -3.59 -4.33
CA MET A 354 -15.70 -2.24 -4.84
C MET A 354 -14.74 -1.17 -4.29
N PHE A 355 -14.29 -1.29 -3.04
CA PHE A 355 -13.35 -0.34 -2.46
C PHE A 355 -11.92 -0.56 -2.99
N ALA A 356 -11.47 -1.80 -3.18
CA ALA A 356 -10.18 -2.12 -3.75
C ALA A 356 -10.05 -1.67 -5.23
N ASP A 357 -11.05 -1.95 -6.07
CA ASP A 357 -11.04 -1.61 -7.49
C ASP A 357 -11.40 -0.13 -7.80
N LEU A 358 -11.58 0.71 -6.77
CA LEU A 358 -11.78 2.16 -6.91
C LEU A 358 -10.72 2.83 -7.81
N GLY A 359 -9.49 2.30 -7.81
CA GLY A 359 -8.37 2.78 -8.64
C GLY A 359 -8.58 2.80 -10.16
N HIS A 360 -9.65 2.18 -10.64
CA HIS A 360 -10.04 2.15 -12.05
C HIS A 360 -11.09 3.22 -12.44
N PHE A 361 -11.84 3.79 -11.49
CA PHE A 361 -13.05 4.58 -11.79
C PHE A 361 -13.25 5.76 -10.84
N SER A 362 -13.95 6.81 -11.28
CA SER A 362 -14.22 7.94 -10.38
C SER A 362 -15.28 7.60 -9.33
N VAL A 363 -15.09 8.06 -8.09
CA VAL A 363 -16.03 7.89 -6.96
C VAL A 363 -17.48 8.21 -7.36
N ARG A 364 -17.69 9.28 -8.15
CA ARG A 364 -19.02 9.68 -8.64
C ARG A 364 -19.65 8.66 -9.59
N SER A 365 -18.85 8.03 -10.46
CA SER A 365 -19.33 6.99 -11.39
C SER A 365 -19.80 5.74 -10.63
N ILE A 366 -19.04 5.35 -9.60
CA ILE A 366 -19.37 4.25 -8.68
C ILE A 366 -20.66 4.58 -7.91
N GLN A 367 -20.75 5.77 -7.31
CA GLN A 367 -21.92 6.25 -6.56
C GLN A 367 -23.22 6.26 -7.40
N ILE A 368 -23.15 6.73 -8.67
CA ILE A 368 -24.30 6.76 -9.58
C ILE A 368 -24.72 5.33 -9.98
N ALA A 369 -23.77 4.50 -10.40
CA ALA A 369 -24.03 3.12 -10.81
C ALA A 369 -24.68 2.29 -9.69
N PHE A 370 -24.19 2.45 -8.45
CA PHE A 370 -24.76 1.77 -7.30
C PHE A 370 -26.19 2.22 -7.03
N SER A 371 -26.36 3.52 -6.81
CA SER A 371 -27.61 4.10 -6.29
C SER A 371 -28.76 4.01 -7.29
N CYS A 372 -28.46 4.07 -8.59
CA CYS A 372 -29.47 4.12 -9.65
C CYS A 372 -29.72 2.76 -10.34
N VAL A 373 -28.79 1.79 -10.26
CA VAL A 373 -28.92 0.49 -10.95
C VAL A 373 -28.76 -0.67 -9.98
N VAL A 374 -27.58 -0.83 -9.36
CA VAL A 374 -27.24 -2.05 -8.59
C VAL A 374 -28.16 -2.22 -7.37
N PHE A 375 -28.29 -1.17 -6.56
CA PHE A 375 -29.12 -1.17 -5.35
C PHE A 375 -30.59 -1.53 -5.65
N PRO A 376 -31.33 -0.81 -6.53
CA PRO A 376 -32.72 -1.16 -6.80
C PRO A 376 -32.89 -2.52 -7.47
N CYS A 377 -31.98 -2.97 -8.34
CA CYS A 377 -32.10 -4.29 -8.98
C CYS A 377 -31.92 -5.44 -7.98
N ILE A 378 -30.95 -5.34 -7.06
CA ILE A 378 -30.74 -6.32 -5.99
C ILE A 378 -31.91 -6.29 -4.99
N LEU A 379 -32.43 -5.09 -4.66
CA LEU A 379 -33.61 -4.92 -3.79
C LEU A 379 -34.84 -5.65 -4.37
N LEU A 380 -35.08 -5.48 -5.67
CA LEU A 380 -36.18 -6.13 -6.39
C LEU A 380 -36.02 -7.65 -6.46
N ALA A 381 -34.80 -8.16 -6.65
CA ALA A 381 -34.53 -9.60 -6.67
C ALA A 381 -34.92 -10.25 -5.32
N TYR A 382 -34.42 -9.72 -4.20
CA TYR A 382 -34.74 -10.27 -2.88
C TYR A 382 -36.23 -10.13 -2.53
N MET A 383 -36.89 -9.02 -2.89
CA MET A 383 -38.33 -8.88 -2.70
C MET A 383 -39.15 -9.87 -3.56
N GLY A 384 -38.71 -10.17 -4.79
CA GLY A 384 -39.36 -11.17 -5.63
C GLY A 384 -39.17 -12.62 -5.14
N GLN A 385 -37.94 -12.98 -4.73
CA GLN A 385 -37.66 -14.28 -4.11
C GLN A 385 -38.48 -14.51 -2.84
N ALA A 386 -38.59 -13.49 -1.99
CA ALA A 386 -39.46 -13.54 -0.81
C ALA A 386 -40.95 -13.68 -1.18
N ALA A 387 -41.41 -13.02 -2.25
CA ALA A 387 -42.79 -13.17 -2.75
C ALA A 387 -43.08 -14.61 -3.18
N TYR A 388 -42.12 -15.24 -3.87
CA TYR A 388 -42.22 -16.63 -4.30
C TYR A 388 -42.30 -17.58 -3.09
N LEU A 389 -41.42 -17.42 -2.08
CA LEU A 389 -41.46 -18.24 -0.86
C LEU A 389 -42.74 -18.11 -0.03
N MET A 390 -43.40 -16.95 -0.04
CA MET A 390 -44.70 -16.79 0.66
C MET A 390 -45.79 -17.72 0.08
N LYS A 391 -45.61 -18.20 -1.15
CA LYS A 391 -46.52 -19.12 -1.84
C LYS A 391 -45.97 -20.55 -1.93
N TYR A 392 -44.66 -20.71 -2.06
CA TYR A 392 -43.97 -22.00 -2.24
C TYR A 392 -42.83 -22.19 -1.21
N PRO A 393 -43.14 -22.35 0.08
CA PRO A 393 -42.13 -22.40 1.15
C PRO A 393 -41.22 -23.63 1.12
N ALA A 394 -41.54 -24.66 0.33
CA ALA A 394 -40.71 -25.85 0.14
C ALA A 394 -39.52 -25.62 -0.81
N SER A 395 -39.59 -24.62 -1.71
CA SER A 395 -38.56 -24.32 -2.71
C SER A 395 -37.39 -23.49 -2.17
N ALA A 396 -37.02 -23.66 -0.90
CA ALA A 396 -36.00 -22.84 -0.24
C ALA A 396 -34.58 -23.09 -0.77
N GLU A 397 -34.25 -24.33 -1.17
CA GLU A 397 -32.90 -24.72 -1.60
C GLU A 397 -32.53 -24.17 -2.99
N ARG A 398 -33.47 -24.16 -3.94
CA ARG A 398 -33.29 -23.64 -5.32
C ARG A 398 -34.00 -22.31 -5.59
N ILE A 399 -34.38 -21.59 -4.53
CA ILE A 399 -35.21 -20.37 -4.53
C ILE A 399 -34.98 -19.40 -5.71
N PHE A 400 -33.72 -19.14 -6.10
CA PHE A 400 -33.44 -18.28 -7.24
C PHE A 400 -34.02 -18.84 -8.54
N TYR A 401 -33.67 -20.09 -8.89
CA TYR A 401 -34.04 -20.72 -10.14
C TYR A 401 -35.51 -21.13 -10.17
N ASP A 402 -36.04 -21.67 -9.07
CA ASP A 402 -37.46 -22.02 -8.93
C ASP A 402 -38.38 -20.78 -9.09
N SER A 403 -37.86 -19.56 -8.85
CA SER A 403 -38.62 -18.31 -9.03
C SER A 403 -38.60 -17.73 -10.45
N ILE A 404 -37.90 -18.36 -11.40
CA ILE A 404 -37.85 -17.91 -12.81
C ILE A 404 -39.02 -18.54 -13.58
N PRO A 405 -39.75 -17.81 -14.45
CA PRO A 405 -40.76 -18.43 -15.31
C PRO A 405 -40.10 -19.41 -16.30
N ASP A 406 -40.67 -20.60 -16.46
CA ASP A 406 -40.11 -21.75 -17.20
C ASP A 406 -39.44 -21.37 -18.54
N GLY A 407 -40.13 -20.57 -19.37
CA GLY A 407 -39.63 -20.13 -20.68
C GLY A 407 -38.41 -19.20 -20.66
N PHE A 408 -38.02 -18.69 -19.50
CA PHE A 408 -36.86 -17.80 -19.30
C PHE A 408 -35.70 -18.45 -18.53
N PHE A 409 -35.84 -19.69 -18.02
CA PHE A 409 -34.78 -20.38 -17.28
C PHE A 409 -33.45 -20.39 -18.03
N TRP A 410 -33.42 -20.91 -19.27
CA TRP A 410 -32.19 -21.08 -20.04
C TRP A 410 -31.46 -19.74 -20.35
N PRO A 411 -32.14 -18.68 -20.83
CA PRO A 411 -31.52 -17.35 -20.94
C PRO A 411 -30.94 -16.83 -19.63
N VAL A 412 -31.68 -16.92 -18.51
CA VAL A 412 -31.22 -16.40 -17.21
C VAL A 412 -30.06 -17.22 -16.66
N PHE A 413 -30.06 -18.55 -16.82
CA PHE A 413 -28.95 -19.43 -16.44
C PHE A 413 -27.64 -19.11 -17.18
N VAL A 414 -27.71 -18.85 -18.49
CA VAL A 414 -26.53 -18.45 -19.28
C VAL A 414 -26.02 -17.07 -18.84
N ILE A 415 -26.92 -16.12 -18.52
CA ILE A 415 -26.51 -14.81 -18.00
C ILE A 415 -25.94 -14.92 -16.57
N ALA A 416 -26.50 -15.77 -15.71
CA ALA A 416 -26.04 -16.01 -14.34
C ALA A 416 -24.63 -16.62 -14.30
N THR A 417 -24.38 -17.65 -15.13
CA THR A 417 -23.05 -18.27 -15.24
C THR A 417 -22.01 -17.30 -15.79
N LEU A 418 -22.35 -16.47 -16.78
CA LEU A 418 -21.48 -15.39 -17.24
C LEU A 418 -21.26 -14.30 -16.17
N ALA A 419 -22.30 -13.93 -15.41
CA ALA A 419 -22.19 -12.98 -14.30
C ALA A 419 -21.25 -13.49 -13.19
N ALA A 420 -21.36 -14.77 -12.82
CA ALA A 420 -20.45 -15.43 -11.89
C ALA A 420 -19.00 -15.48 -12.38
N MET A 421 -18.77 -15.67 -13.67
CA MET A 421 -17.44 -15.57 -14.27
C MET A 421 -16.86 -14.15 -14.20
N ILE A 422 -17.70 -13.12 -14.31
CA ILE A 422 -17.26 -11.71 -14.20
C ILE A 422 -17.02 -11.32 -12.73
N ALA A 423 -17.89 -11.76 -11.81
CA ALA A 423 -17.70 -11.64 -10.35
C ALA A 423 -16.35 -12.21 -9.90
N SER A 424 -16.07 -13.45 -10.31
CA SER A 424 -14.80 -14.12 -10.08
C SER A 424 -13.60 -13.32 -10.61
N GLN A 425 -13.74 -12.69 -11.78
CA GLN A 425 -12.67 -11.91 -12.40
C GLN A 425 -12.30 -10.69 -11.56
N ALA A 426 -13.28 -9.93 -11.07
CA ALA A 426 -13.05 -8.76 -10.23
C ALA A 426 -12.15 -9.09 -9.03
N MET A 427 -12.50 -10.12 -8.26
CA MET A 427 -11.72 -10.52 -7.09
C MET A 427 -10.31 -11.06 -7.41
N ILE A 428 -10.13 -11.70 -8.57
CA ILE A 428 -8.79 -12.06 -9.07
C ILE A 428 -7.97 -10.80 -9.42
N SER A 429 -8.62 -9.75 -9.96
CA SER A 429 -7.98 -8.45 -10.25
C SER A 429 -7.56 -7.73 -8.97
N ALA A 430 -8.47 -7.59 -8.00
CA ALA A 430 -8.21 -7.01 -6.69
C ALA A 430 -7.05 -7.75 -6.00
N THR A 431 -7.02 -9.08 -6.05
CA THR A 431 -5.91 -9.89 -5.51
C THR A 431 -4.56 -9.57 -6.15
N PHE A 432 -4.48 -9.41 -7.48
CA PHE A 432 -3.24 -8.99 -8.15
C PHE A 432 -2.81 -7.57 -7.75
N SER A 433 -3.76 -6.65 -7.59
CA SER A 433 -3.51 -5.27 -7.14
C SER A 433 -2.98 -5.23 -5.70
N CYS A 434 -3.62 -5.93 -4.76
CA CYS A 434 -3.17 -6.03 -3.37
C CYS A 434 -1.76 -6.62 -3.27
N ILE A 435 -1.43 -7.66 -4.04
CA ILE A 435 -0.08 -8.26 -4.03
C ILE A 435 0.97 -7.32 -4.65
N LYS A 436 0.62 -6.57 -5.71
CA LYS A 436 1.52 -5.51 -6.24
C LYS A 436 1.79 -4.43 -5.19
N GLN A 437 0.76 -3.93 -4.51
CA GLN A 437 0.89 -2.94 -3.44
C GLN A 437 1.73 -3.50 -2.27
N SER A 438 1.52 -4.76 -1.89
CA SER A 438 2.32 -5.47 -0.87
C SER A 438 3.80 -5.52 -1.23
N MET A 439 4.12 -5.82 -2.50
CA MET A 439 5.50 -5.87 -3.00
C MET A 439 6.18 -4.49 -2.95
N ALA A 440 5.47 -3.42 -3.33
CA ALA A 440 6.00 -2.05 -3.30
C ALA A 440 6.33 -1.57 -1.88
N LEU A 441 5.57 -2.03 -0.88
CA LEU A 441 5.77 -1.73 0.55
C LEU A 441 6.73 -2.71 1.26
N GLY A 442 7.45 -3.57 0.53
CA GLY A 442 8.38 -4.54 1.11
C GLY A 442 7.72 -5.66 1.93
N CYS A 443 6.40 -5.79 1.86
CA CYS A 443 5.60 -6.74 2.63
C CYS A 443 5.36 -8.09 1.93
N PHE A 444 5.76 -8.24 0.66
CA PHE A 444 5.60 -9.48 -0.10
C PHE A 444 6.82 -9.72 -1.03
N PRO A 445 7.26 -10.97 -1.24
CA PRO A 445 8.41 -11.28 -2.11
C PRO A 445 8.23 -10.86 -3.58
N ARG A 446 9.35 -10.60 -4.26
CA ARG A 446 9.36 -10.11 -5.65
C ARG A 446 8.86 -11.18 -6.63
N LEU A 447 7.68 -10.95 -7.23
CA LEU A 447 7.09 -11.80 -8.27
C LEU A 447 7.23 -11.21 -9.69
N LYS A 448 7.00 -12.06 -10.71
CA LYS A 448 6.93 -11.63 -12.12
C LYS A 448 5.54 -11.03 -12.41
N ILE A 449 5.47 -9.71 -12.49
CA ILE A 449 4.30 -8.96 -12.96
C ILE A 449 4.33 -8.87 -14.50
N ILE A 450 3.16 -9.02 -15.14
CA ILE A 450 2.94 -8.78 -16.57
C ILE A 450 1.79 -7.76 -16.70
N HIS A 451 2.03 -6.64 -17.38
CA HIS A 451 0.97 -5.67 -17.67
C HIS A 451 0.27 -6.05 -18.98
N THR A 452 -1.04 -6.26 -18.92
CA THR A 452 -1.84 -6.75 -20.07
C THR A 452 -2.42 -5.62 -20.94
N SER A 453 -2.21 -4.37 -20.53
CA SER A 453 -2.57 -3.17 -21.29
C SER A 453 -1.42 -2.17 -21.36
N LYS A 454 -1.33 -1.47 -22.50
CA LYS A 454 -0.50 -0.26 -22.63
C LYS A 454 -1.25 1.01 -22.21
N ARG A 455 -2.59 0.97 -22.11
CA ARG A 455 -3.47 2.16 -21.96
C ARG A 455 -4.21 2.23 -20.62
N SER A 456 -4.27 1.13 -19.86
CA SER A 456 -5.02 1.03 -18.60
C SER A 456 -4.10 0.49 -17.50
N MET A 457 -3.72 1.33 -16.53
CA MET A 457 -2.56 1.10 -15.67
C MET A 457 -2.72 -0.06 -14.66
N GLY A 458 -3.94 -0.24 -14.13
CA GLY A 458 -4.27 -1.31 -13.18
C GLY A 458 -4.47 -2.71 -13.80
N GLN A 459 -4.43 -2.86 -15.13
CA GLN A 459 -4.60 -4.17 -15.76
C GLN A 459 -3.32 -5.01 -15.65
N ILE A 460 -3.25 -5.74 -14.55
CA ILE A 460 -2.11 -6.51 -14.04
C ILE A 460 -2.42 -8.01 -14.18
N TYR A 461 -1.41 -8.82 -14.52
CA TYR A 461 -1.47 -10.28 -14.49
C TYR A 461 -0.23 -10.82 -13.78
N ILE A 462 -0.42 -11.65 -12.75
CA ILE A 462 0.68 -12.28 -11.99
C ILE A 462 0.54 -13.80 -12.14
N PRO A 463 1.31 -14.45 -13.04
CA PRO A 463 1.08 -15.86 -13.40
C PRO A 463 1.12 -16.83 -12.21
N VAL A 464 2.05 -16.63 -11.27
CA VAL A 464 2.21 -17.49 -10.09
C VAL A 464 0.96 -17.45 -9.20
N ILE A 465 0.42 -16.25 -8.98
CA ILE A 465 -0.80 -16.06 -8.18
C ILE A 465 -2.02 -16.60 -8.93
N ASN A 466 -2.11 -16.43 -10.25
CA ASN A 466 -3.19 -17.00 -11.05
C ASN A 466 -3.26 -18.53 -10.93
N TRP A 467 -2.11 -19.21 -10.96
CA TRP A 467 -2.05 -20.67 -10.74
C TRP A 467 -2.36 -21.07 -9.29
N PHE A 468 -1.85 -20.32 -8.31
CA PHE A 468 -2.18 -20.53 -6.89
C PHE A 468 -3.68 -20.41 -6.61
N LEU A 469 -4.31 -19.32 -7.06
CA LEU A 469 -5.75 -19.10 -6.94
C LEU A 469 -6.54 -20.22 -7.63
N MET A 470 -6.19 -20.58 -8.87
CA MET A 470 -6.89 -21.66 -9.60
C MET A 470 -6.86 -22.99 -8.83
N ILE A 471 -5.69 -23.40 -8.34
CA ILE A 471 -5.52 -24.65 -7.60
C ILE A 471 -6.33 -24.61 -6.30
N MET A 472 -6.30 -23.50 -5.57
CA MET A 472 -7.06 -23.36 -4.32
C MET A 472 -8.57 -23.30 -4.56
N CYS A 473 -9.05 -22.58 -5.58
CA CYS A 473 -10.48 -22.54 -5.94
C CYS A 473 -11.01 -23.95 -6.28
N VAL A 474 -10.28 -24.70 -7.11
CA VAL A 474 -10.64 -26.07 -7.49
C VAL A 474 -10.59 -27.01 -6.29
N MET A 475 -9.61 -26.85 -5.39
CA MET A 475 -9.54 -27.62 -4.14
C MET A 475 -10.73 -27.33 -3.22
N VAL A 476 -11.14 -26.06 -3.06
CA VAL A 476 -12.31 -25.70 -2.25
C VAL A 476 -13.59 -26.34 -2.82
N VAL A 477 -13.86 -26.21 -4.12
CA VAL A 477 -15.05 -26.81 -4.75
C VAL A 477 -15.04 -28.35 -4.62
N ALA A 478 -13.89 -28.99 -4.80
CA ALA A 478 -13.76 -30.45 -4.71
C ALA A 478 -13.87 -31.00 -3.27
N VAL A 479 -13.46 -30.23 -2.26
CA VAL A 479 -13.53 -30.63 -0.84
C VAL A 479 -14.91 -30.39 -0.25
N PHE A 480 -15.53 -29.23 -0.51
CA PHE A 480 -16.78 -28.83 0.14
C PHE A 480 -18.01 -29.38 -0.58
N GLN A 481 -18.02 -29.41 -1.91
CA GLN A 481 -19.08 -29.97 -2.77
C GLN A 481 -20.51 -29.39 -2.61
N SER A 482 -20.73 -28.52 -1.62
CA SER A 482 -22.00 -27.92 -1.23
C SER A 482 -21.89 -26.39 -1.20
N THR A 483 -22.92 -25.69 -1.68
CA THR A 483 -22.99 -24.23 -1.68
C THR A 483 -23.05 -23.65 -0.27
N THR A 484 -23.81 -24.27 0.64
CA THR A 484 -23.97 -23.80 2.03
C THR A 484 -22.66 -23.88 2.81
N ASP A 485 -21.87 -24.93 2.61
CA ASP A 485 -20.65 -25.14 3.41
C ASP A 485 -19.50 -24.24 2.96
N ILE A 486 -19.43 -23.90 1.67
CA ILE A 486 -18.56 -22.80 1.19
C ILE A 486 -19.07 -21.46 1.73
N ALA A 487 -20.37 -21.21 1.72
CA ALA A 487 -20.95 -19.96 2.23
C ALA A 487 -20.71 -19.76 3.74
N ASN A 488 -20.85 -20.82 4.54
CA ASN A 488 -20.51 -20.87 5.96
C ASN A 488 -19.04 -20.49 6.23
N ALA A 489 -18.13 -20.80 5.31
CA ALA A 489 -16.75 -20.36 5.37
C ALA A 489 -16.58 -18.90 4.92
N TYR A 490 -17.14 -18.54 3.76
CA TYR A 490 -16.97 -17.25 3.08
C TYR A 490 -17.25 -16.05 3.98
N GLY A 491 -18.34 -16.09 4.76
CA GLY A 491 -18.75 -14.98 5.63
C GLY A 491 -17.74 -14.58 6.72
N ILE A 492 -16.78 -15.44 7.11
CA ILE A 492 -15.73 -15.05 8.07
C ILE A 492 -14.68 -14.15 7.41
N ALA A 493 -14.37 -14.39 6.13
CA ALA A 493 -13.36 -13.60 5.40
C ALA A 493 -13.80 -12.14 5.25
N GLU A 494 -14.93 -11.93 4.56
CA GLU A 494 -15.45 -10.58 4.26
C GLU A 494 -15.68 -9.75 5.53
N VAL A 495 -16.38 -10.25 6.56
CA VAL A 495 -16.61 -9.49 7.81
C VAL A 495 -15.29 -9.18 8.53
N GLY A 496 -14.34 -10.10 8.48
CA GLY A 496 -12.98 -9.88 8.99
C GLY A 496 -12.28 -8.71 8.28
N VAL A 497 -12.41 -8.61 6.95
CA VAL A 497 -11.88 -7.44 6.21
C VAL A 497 -12.68 -6.18 6.52
N MET A 498 -14.01 -6.25 6.58
CA MET A 498 -14.86 -5.08 6.85
C MET A 498 -14.50 -4.39 8.17
N MET A 499 -14.18 -5.16 9.22
CA MET A 499 -13.71 -4.60 10.50
C MET A 499 -12.30 -3.99 10.40
N VAL A 500 -11.42 -4.55 9.56
CA VAL A 500 -10.11 -3.94 9.24
C VAL A 500 -10.29 -2.64 8.46
N SER A 501 -11.18 -2.57 7.46
CA SER A 501 -11.42 -1.34 6.71
C SER A 501 -12.13 -0.27 7.56
N THR A 502 -13.09 -0.65 8.42
CA THR A 502 -13.70 0.26 9.41
C THR A 502 -12.68 0.87 10.37
N SER A 503 -11.76 0.07 10.90
CA SER A 503 -10.72 0.56 11.84
C SER A 503 -9.66 1.43 11.14
N LEU A 504 -9.24 1.09 9.92
CA LEU A 504 -8.33 1.93 9.13
C LEU A 504 -8.97 3.26 8.68
N VAL A 505 -10.24 3.24 8.24
CA VAL A 505 -10.98 4.47 7.91
C VAL A 505 -11.16 5.35 9.15
N THR A 506 -11.39 4.77 10.33
CA THR A 506 -11.43 5.52 11.61
C THR A 506 -10.11 6.25 11.88
N LEU A 507 -8.95 5.61 11.63
CA LEU A 507 -7.65 6.28 11.75
C LEU A 507 -7.49 7.43 10.73
N VAL A 508 -7.96 7.26 9.49
CA VAL A 508 -7.95 8.33 8.47
C VAL A 508 -8.89 9.50 8.84
N MET A 509 -10.06 9.21 9.41
CA MET A 509 -10.99 10.24 9.91
C MET A 509 -10.40 11.10 11.04
N LEU A 510 -9.56 10.50 11.89
CA LEU A 510 -8.89 11.17 13.01
C LEU A 510 -7.61 11.91 12.60
N LEU A 511 -6.74 11.30 11.78
CA LEU A 511 -5.43 11.85 11.42
C LEU A 511 -5.49 12.85 10.24
N ILE A 512 -6.31 12.55 9.23
CA ILE A 512 -6.20 13.19 7.90
C ILE A 512 -7.41 14.08 7.61
N TRP A 513 -8.63 13.58 7.81
CA TRP A 513 -9.84 14.40 7.66
C TRP A 513 -10.04 15.38 8.83
N GLN A 514 -9.31 15.18 9.94
CA GLN A 514 -9.32 16.04 11.12
C GLN A 514 -10.75 16.27 11.66
N THR A 515 -11.58 15.24 11.62
CA THR A 515 -13.00 15.35 11.98
C THR A 515 -13.20 15.49 13.50
N ASN A 516 -14.32 16.10 13.88
CA ASN A 516 -14.74 16.17 15.28
C ASN A 516 -14.81 14.76 15.87
N ILE A 517 -14.19 14.56 17.04
CA ILE A 517 -14.03 13.26 17.69
C ILE A 517 -15.36 12.53 17.90
N PHE A 518 -16.47 13.26 18.11
CA PHE A 518 -17.79 12.65 18.23
C PHE A 518 -18.24 11.97 16.92
N MET A 519 -18.03 12.60 15.75
CA MET A 519 -18.33 11.98 14.46
C MET A 519 -17.34 10.85 14.12
N ALA A 520 -16.06 11.03 14.46
CA ALA A 520 -15.02 10.02 14.26
C ALA A 520 -15.21 8.76 15.13
N LEU A 521 -15.81 8.87 16.32
CA LEU A 521 -16.21 7.73 17.16
C LEU A 521 -17.59 7.18 16.80
N CYS A 522 -18.51 8.01 16.31
CA CYS A 522 -19.84 7.54 15.86
C CYS A 522 -19.72 6.56 14.68
N PHE A 523 -18.78 6.79 13.74
CA PHE A 523 -18.54 5.88 12.61
C PHE A 523 -18.25 4.41 13.04
N PRO A 524 -17.18 4.09 13.81
CA PRO A 524 -16.93 2.73 14.26
C PRO A 524 -17.97 2.24 15.28
N LEU A 525 -18.62 3.12 16.04
CA LEU A 525 -19.67 2.71 16.98
C LEU A 525 -20.96 2.24 16.27
N VAL A 526 -21.33 2.86 15.15
CA VAL A 526 -22.49 2.46 14.33
C VAL A 526 -22.16 1.28 13.43
N PHE A 527 -21.13 1.40 12.58
CA PHE A 527 -20.84 0.35 11.59
C PHE A 527 -20.09 -0.84 12.20
N GLY A 528 -19.11 -0.57 13.06
CA GLY A 528 -18.32 -1.60 13.73
C GLY A 528 -19.11 -2.44 14.74
N SER A 529 -20.23 -1.95 15.29
CA SER A 529 -21.10 -2.76 16.16
C SER A 529 -22.00 -3.72 15.36
N VAL A 530 -22.47 -3.31 14.18
CA VAL A 530 -23.16 -4.20 13.23
C VAL A 530 -22.19 -5.25 12.69
N GLU A 531 -20.99 -4.84 12.28
CA GLU A 531 -19.93 -5.75 11.82
C GLU A 531 -19.49 -6.73 12.92
N LEU A 532 -19.34 -6.27 14.17
CA LEU A 532 -19.04 -7.15 15.30
C LEU A 532 -20.19 -8.13 15.59
N THR A 533 -21.45 -7.71 15.45
CA THR A 533 -22.62 -8.60 15.60
C THR A 533 -22.59 -9.70 14.54
N TYR A 534 -22.26 -9.34 13.29
CA TYR A 534 -22.05 -10.31 12.22
C TYR A 534 -20.86 -11.23 12.48
N LEU A 535 -19.72 -10.70 12.92
CA LEU A 535 -18.54 -11.51 13.23
C LEU A 535 -18.86 -12.53 14.33
N LEU A 536 -19.52 -12.11 15.41
CA LEU A 536 -19.94 -13.00 16.50
C LEU A 536 -20.94 -14.07 16.05
N SER A 537 -21.74 -13.83 15.01
CA SER A 537 -22.53 -14.87 14.35
C SER A 537 -21.64 -15.85 13.57
N VAL A 538 -20.85 -15.39 12.58
CA VAL A 538 -20.11 -16.31 11.71
C VAL A 538 -18.97 -17.04 12.44
N LEU A 539 -18.43 -16.49 13.54
CA LEU A 539 -17.49 -17.20 14.42
C LEU A 539 -18.07 -18.50 15.01
N THR A 540 -19.40 -18.62 15.15
CA THR A 540 -20.03 -19.90 15.53
C THR A 540 -19.88 -20.98 14.45
N LYS A 541 -19.88 -20.57 13.17
CA LYS A 541 -19.73 -21.42 11.97
C LYS A 541 -18.28 -21.86 11.69
N ILE A 542 -17.29 -21.55 12.55
CA ILE A 542 -15.89 -22.00 12.36
C ILE A 542 -15.79 -23.53 12.14
N LYS A 543 -16.58 -24.32 12.87
CA LYS A 543 -16.63 -25.78 12.74
C LYS A 543 -17.28 -26.28 11.45
N GLU A 544 -18.14 -25.47 10.84
CA GLU A 544 -18.87 -25.79 9.59
C GLU A 544 -18.08 -25.44 8.32
N GLY A 545 -16.87 -24.88 8.45
CA GLY A 545 -16.01 -24.51 7.32
C GLY A 545 -15.18 -23.25 7.55
N GLY A 546 -15.63 -22.37 8.45
CA GLY A 546 -14.99 -21.06 8.73
C GLY A 546 -13.56 -21.11 9.26
N TRP A 547 -13.04 -22.28 9.64
CA TRP A 547 -11.61 -22.46 9.92
C TRP A 547 -10.73 -22.27 8.67
N LEU A 548 -11.24 -22.57 7.46
CA LEU A 548 -10.43 -22.60 6.24
C LEU A 548 -9.92 -21.21 5.80
N PRO A 549 -10.75 -20.15 5.71
CA PRO A 549 -10.26 -18.83 5.28
C PRO A 549 -9.31 -18.23 6.31
N LEU A 550 -9.56 -18.48 7.60
CA LEU A 550 -8.66 -18.11 8.69
C LEU A 550 -7.30 -18.83 8.57
N ALA A 551 -7.28 -20.10 8.18
CA ALA A 551 -6.04 -20.84 7.95
C ALA A 551 -5.25 -20.31 6.73
N PHE A 552 -5.92 -19.99 5.62
CA PHE A 552 -5.29 -19.35 4.47
C PHE A 552 -4.74 -17.96 4.81
N ALA A 553 -5.54 -17.11 5.47
CA ALA A 553 -5.13 -15.78 5.88
C ALA A 553 -3.96 -15.83 6.87
N ALA A 554 -3.98 -16.71 7.86
CA ALA A 554 -2.87 -16.92 8.79
C ALA A 554 -1.59 -17.38 8.07
N CYS A 555 -1.68 -18.29 7.11
CA CYS A 555 -0.54 -18.74 6.31
C CYS A 555 0.08 -17.59 5.50
N LEU A 556 -0.75 -16.81 4.79
CA LEU A 556 -0.32 -15.65 4.02
C LEU A 556 0.25 -14.53 4.91
N LEU A 557 -0.38 -14.24 6.05
CA LEU A 557 0.12 -13.29 7.04
C LEU A 557 1.49 -13.71 7.58
N CYS A 558 1.69 -15.00 7.88
CA CYS A 558 3.00 -15.52 8.30
C CYS A 558 4.08 -15.34 7.22
N ILE A 559 3.75 -15.54 5.94
CA ILE A 559 4.66 -15.30 4.81
C ILE A 559 5.00 -13.80 4.70
N MET A 560 3.98 -12.94 4.70
CA MET A 560 4.15 -11.48 4.56
C MET A 560 4.92 -10.87 5.74
N TYR A 561 4.56 -11.25 6.97
CA TYR A 561 5.22 -10.78 8.19
C TYR A 561 6.68 -11.23 8.24
N THR A 562 6.96 -12.51 7.90
CA THR A 562 8.34 -13.02 7.82
C THR A 562 9.16 -12.30 6.77
N TRP A 563 8.58 -12.07 5.59
CA TRP A 563 9.24 -11.35 4.51
C TRP A 563 9.57 -9.90 4.90
N ASN A 564 8.60 -9.17 5.47
CA ASN A 564 8.81 -7.81 5.95
C ASN A 564 9.84 -7.76 7.10
N TYR A 565 9.75 -8.67 8.07
CA TYR A 565 10.69 -8.73 9.20
C TYR A 565 12.13 -8.96 8.73
N GLY A 566 12.36 -9.94 7.86
CA GLY A 566 13.69 -10.20 7.28
C GLY A 566 14.21 -9.03 6.44
N SER A 567 13.33 -8.37 5.66
CA SER A 567 13.69 -7.20 4.86
C SER A 567 14.05 -5.97 5.71
N VAL A 568 13.37 -5.75 6.83
CA VAL A 568 13.74 -4.71 7.82
C VAL A 568 15.08 -5.03 8.49
N LEU A 569 15.33 -6.28 8.87
CA LEU A 569 16.61 -6.70 9.47
C LEU A 569 17.81 -6.63 8.49
N LYS A 570 17.57 -6.92 7.22
CA LYS A 570 18.52 -6.70 6.11
C LYS A 570 18.90 -5.23 6.03
N TYR A 571 17.91 -4.36 5.85
CA TYR A 571 18.11 -2.92 5.73
C TYR A 571 18.80 -2.31 6.96
N GLN A 572 18.38 -2.69 8.18
CA GLN A 572 19.02 -2.23 9.42
C GLN A 572 20.49 -2.67 9.54
N SER A 573 20.86 -3.80 8.94
CA SER A 573 22.25 -4.27 8.92
C SER A 573 23.07 -3.53 7.87
N GLU A 574 22.53 -3.32 6.67
CA GLU A 574 23.15 -2.49 5.63
C GLU A 574 23.38 -1.04 6.10
N VAL A 575 22.47 -0.47 6.91
CA VAL A 575 22.62 0.87 7.50
C VAL A 575 23.69 0.93 8.59
N ARG A 576 23.82 -0.12 9.40
CA ARG A 576 24.83 -0.23 10.47
C ARG A 576 26.22 -0.44 9.87
N ASP A 577 26.31 -1.40 8.95
CA ASP A 577 27.55 -1.87 8.35
C ASP A 577 27.87 -1.05 7.07
N LYS A 578 27.57 0.26 7.09
CA LYS A 578 27.86 1.23 6.01
C LYS A 578 29.31 1.72 6.10
N ILE A 579 29.88 2.08 4.96
CA ILE A 579 31.22 2.71 4.90
C ILE A 579 31.07 4.20 5.27
N SER A 580 31.97 4.70 6.11
CA SER A 580 32.05 6.14 6.45
C SER A 580 32.55 6.95 5.25
N MET A 581 32.18 8.23 5.20
CA MET A 581 32.68 9.12 4.14
C MET A 581 34.17 9.40 4.31
N ASP A 582 34.62 9.46 5.56
CA ASP A 582 35.98 9.84 5.95
C ASP A 582 36.99 8.78 5.47
N PHE A 583 36.69 7.49 5.70
CA PHE A 583 37.49 6.37 5.19
C PHE A 583 37.58 6.32 3.65
N MET A 584 36.56 6.82 2.95
CA MET A 584 36.60 6.92 1.48
C MET A 584 37.45 8.11 0.99
N LEU A 585 37.67 9.13 1.83
CA LEU A 585 38.61 10.22 1.55
C LEU A 585 40.05 9.80 1.86
N ASP A 586 40.27 9.04 2.94
CA ASP A 586 41.57 8.44 3.30
C ASP A 586 42.12 7.53 2.19
N LEU A 587 41.24 6.87 1.42
CA LEU A 587 41.60 6.01 0.29
C LEU A 587 42.00 6.75 -1.00
N GLY A 588 41.79 8.08 -1.08
CA GLY A 588 42.12 8.91 -2.24
C GLY A 588 41.26 8.66 -3.49
N PRO A 589 41.40 9.48 -4.56
CA PRO A 589 40.52 9.45 -5.72
C PRO A 589 40.63 8.17 -6.58
N THR A 590 41.75 7.45 -6.50
CA THR A 590 41.91 6.10 -7.08
C THR A 590 41.26 5.01 -6.24
N LEU A 591 40.86 5.31 -4.99
CA LEU A 591 40.36 4.36 -4.00
C LEU A 591 41.30 3.17 -3.72
N GLY A 592 42.61 3.35 -3.97
CA GLY A 592 43.61 2.27 -3.95
C GLY A 592 43.52 1.27 -5.10
N THR A 593 42.80 1.60 -6.18
CA THR A 593 42.40 0.65 -7.24
C THR A 593 42.60 1.15 -8.67
N VAL A 594 42.55 0.24 -9.64
CA VAL A 594 42.68 0.56 -11.08
C VAL A 594 41.33 1.06 -11.63
N ARG A 595 41.35 2.20 -12.33
CA ARG A 595 40.19 2.72 -13.07
C ARG A 595 40.14 2.11 -14.47
N VAL A 596 39.00 1.52 -14.83
CA VAL A 596 38.68 0.87 -16.11
C VAL A 596 37.64 1.73 -16.85
N PRO A 597 37.75 1.97 -18.17
CA PRO A 597 36.73 2.73 -18.90
C PRO A 597 35.35 2.04 -18.84
N GLY A 598 34.29 2.85 -18.71
CA GLY A 598 32.90 2.38 -18.59
C GLY A 598 32.14 3.07 -17.44
N ILE A 599 30.83 2.83 -17.37
CA ILE A 599 29.99 3.31 -16.25
C ILE A 599 29.57 2.14 -15.36
N GLY A 600 29.98 2.18 -14.09
CA GLY A 600 29.59 1.20 -13.07
C GLY A 600 28.30 1.59 -12.34
N LEU A 601 27.20 0.90 -12.63
CA LEU A 601 25.91 1.09 -11.95
C LEU A 601 25.81 0.18 -10.72
N LEU A 602 26.10 0.73 -9.53
CA LEU A 602 25.99 0.01 -8.26
C LEU A 602 24.56 0.12 -7.71
N TYR A 603 23.79 -0.96 -7.84
CA TYR A 603 22.43 -1.05 -7.31
C TYR A 603 22.41 -1.37 -5.82
N ASN A 604 21.69 -0.55 -5.06
CA ASN A 604 21.70 -0.58 -3.60
C ASN A 604 20.33 -0.16 -3.03
N GLU A 605 20.01 -0.63 -1.81
CA GLU A 605 18.76 -0.28 -1.11
C GLU A 605 18.97 0.85 -0.08
N LEU A 606 20.21 1.24 0.23
CA LEU A 606 20.52 2.38 1.11
C LEU A 606 20.37 3.74 0.40
N VAL A 607 19.62 4.64 1.04
CA VAL A 607 19.45 6.04 0.63
C VAL A 607 20.60 6.94 1.12
N GLN A 608 21.26 6.56 2.23
CA GLN A 608 22.34 7.32 2.89
C GLN A 608 23.56 6.43 3.20
N GLY A 609 24.76 7.03 3.28
CA GLY A 609 26.03 6.29 3.37
C GLY A 609 26.48 5.66 2.05
N ILE A 610 27.57 4.89 2.08
CA ILE A 610 28.07 4.06 0.97
C ILE A 610 27.92 2.59 1.41
N PRO A 611 27.42 1.69 0.54
CA PRO A 611 27.19 0.30 0.94
C PRO A 611 28.49 -0.47 1.19
N SER A 612 28.49 -1.34 2.18
CA SER A 612 29.57 -2.31 2.43
C SER A 612 29.88 -3.20 1.22
N ILE A 613 28.88 -3.43 0.35
CA ILE A 613 29.02 -4.13 -0.93
C ILE A 613 30.17 -3.55 -1.78
N LEU A 614 30.36 -2.22 -1.80
CA LEU A 614 31.45 -1.59 -2.55
C LEU A 614 32.81 -1.90 -1.91
N GLY A 615 32.92 -1.85 -0.57
CA GLY A 615 34.14 -2.22 0.14
C GLY A 615 34.51 -3.70 -0.04
N GLN A 616 33.52 -4.59 0.07
CA GLN A 616 33.71 -6.02 -0.19
C GLN A 616 34.12 -6.29 -1.65
N PHE A 617 33.56 -5.54 -2.60
CA PHE A 617 33.97 -5.59 -4.01
C PHE A 617 35.43 -5.14 -4.19
N LEU A 618 35.80 -3.95 -3.68
CA LEU A 618 37.18 -3.41 -3.74
C LEU A 618 38.22 -4.36 -3.13
N LEU A 619 37.89 -5.01 -2.00
CA LEU A 619 38.75 -6.02 -1.35
C LEU A 619 38.89 -7.32 -2.15
N SER A 620 37.91 -7.66 -2.99
CA SER A 620 37.89 -8.91 -3.78
C SER A 620 38.41 -8.72 -5.21
N LEU A 621 38.26 -7.51 -5.75
CA LEU A 621 38.68 -7.08 -7.07
C LEU A 621 39.12 -5.60 -6.99
N PRO A 622 40.43 -5.29 -6.98
CA PRO A 622 40.93 -3.92 -6.85
C PRO A 622 40.86 -3.13 -8.18
N ALA A 623 39.70 -3.16 -8.84
CA ALA A 623 39.42 -2.47 -10.09
C ALA A 623 37.98 -1.93 -10.11
N ILE A 624 37.81 -0.70 -10.60
CA ILE A 624 36.54 0.03 -10.63
C ILE A 624 36.37 0.78 -11.95
N HIS A 625 35.13 1.16 -12.26
CA HIS A 625 34.81 1.91 -13.48
C HIS A 625 35.24 3.38 -13.38
N SER A 626 35.47 4.04 -14.51
CA SER A 626 35.91 5.45 -14.56
C SER A 626 34.88 6.35 -13.88
N THR A 627 33.60 6.18 -14.22
CA THR A 627 32.46 6.76 -13.50
C THR A 627 31.66 5.68 -12.76
N ILE A 628 31.26 5.97 -11.52
CA ILE A 628 30.42 5.08 -10.70
C ILE A 628 29.14 5.81 -10.30
N VAL A 629 27.98 5.20 -10.57
CA VAL A 629 26.68 5.70 -10.14
C VAL A 629 26.05 4.71 -9.16
N CYS A 630 25.96 5.11 -7.89
CA CYS A 630 25.21 4.39 -6.86
C CYS A 630 23.70 4.62 -7.07
N VAL A 631 23.02 3.66 -7.69
CA VAL A 631 21.58 3.71 -8.01
C VAL A 631 20.75 3.12 -6.87
N CYS A 632 20.03 3.97 -6.15
CA CYS A 632 19.04 3.58 -5.16
C CYS A 632 17.63 3.63 -5.76
N VAL A 633 16.94 2.48 -5.84
CA VAL A 633 15.56 2.40 -6.38
C VAL A 633 14.57 2.46 -5.21
N LYS A 634 13.72 3.50 -5.19
CA LYS A 634 12.89 3.87 -4.04
C LYS A 634 11.41 3.92 -4.42
N TYR A 635 10.59 3.06 -3.81
CA TYR A 635 9.12 3.08 -3.98
C TYR A 635 8.47 4.05 -3.00
N VAL A 636 8.07 5.23 -3.46
CA VAL A 636 7.47 6.30 -2.64
C VAL A 636 5.97 6.00 -2.42
N PRO A 637 5.36 6.31 -1.24
CA PRO A 637 3.93 6.15 -0.98
C PRO A 637 3.09 7.23 -1.70
N VAL A 638 3.12 7.19 -3.03
CA VAL A 638 2.32 7.96 -4.00
C VAL A 638 2.01 7.04 -5.19
N PRO A 639 0.90 7.23 -5.92
CA PRO A 639 0.57 6.37 -7.05
C PRO A 639 1.58 6.49 -8.19
N LEU A 640 1.94 7.71 -8.58
CA LEU A 640 2.81 8.02 -9.72
C LEU A 640 3.82 9.08 -9.29
N VAL A 641 5.07 8.95 -9.72
CA VAL A 641 6.10 10.01 -9.62
C VAL A 641 6.33 10.61 -11.02
N PRO A 642 6.28 11.95 -11.19
CA PRO A 642 6.60 12.62 -12.45
C PRO A 642 7.96 12.19 -13.02
N GLN A 643 8.15 12.30 -14.34
CA GLN A 643 9.43 11.92 -14.96
C GLN A 643 10.59 12.85 -14.55
N GLU A 644 10.31 14.14 -14.37
CA GLU A 644 11.29 15.14 -13.91
C GLU A 644 11.73 14.90 -12.44
N GLU A 645 10.82 14.53 -11.55
CA GLU A 645 11.12 14.19 -10.15
C GLU A 645 11.70 12.77 -9.97
N ARG A 646 11.78 11.98 -11.05
CA ARG A 646 12.10 10.54 -10.99
C ARG A 646 13.53 10.28 -10.56
N PHE A 647 14.49 11.08 -11.01
CA PHE A 647 15.91 10.83 -10.80
C PHE A 647 16.56 11.99 -10.04
N LEU A 648 16.73 11.84 -8.73
CA LEU A 648 17.50 12.81 -7.95
C LEU A 648 18.97 12.41 -7.88
N PHE A 649 19.83 13.25 -8.46
CA PHE A 649 21.27 13.08 -8.43
C PHE A 649 21.92 13.87 -7.28
N ARG A 650 23.07 13.37 -6.81
CA ARG A 650 23.96 14.07 -5.88
C ARG A 650 25.37 13.48 -5.97
N ARG A 651 26.41 14.32 -6.07
CA ARG A 651 27.81 13.87 -5.97
C ARG A 651 28.09 13.34 -4.55
N ILE A 652 28.84 12.24 -4.43
CA ILE A 652 29.12 11.56 -3.14
C ILE A 652 30.45 12.02 -2.54
N CYS A 653 31.47 12.17 -3.39
CA CYS A 653 32.83 12.60 -3.04
C CYS A 653 33.22 13.86 -3.86
N PRO A 654 34.40 14.48 -3.63
CA PRO A 654 34.94 15.55 -4.47
C PRO A 654 35.01 15.18 -5.96
N LYS A 655 35.15 16.18 -6.85
CA LYS A 655 35.02 16.02 -8.32
C LYS A 655 35.81 14.82 -8.86
N ASP A 656 37.09 14.75 -8.49
CA ASP A 656 38.12 13.76 -8.89
C ASP A 656 37.75 12.28 -8.67
N TYR A 657 36.74 11.98 -7.85
CA TYR A 657 36.31 10.61 -7.56
C TYR A 657 35.32 10.05 -8.60
N HIS A 658 34.66 10.90 -9.40
CA HIS A 658 33.60 10.55 -10.35
C HIS A 658 32.54 9.57 -9.77
N LEU A 659 32.19 9.78 -8.50
CA LEU A 659 31.27 8.94 -7.72
C LEU A 659 29.97 9.69 -7.44
N PHE A 660 28.90 9.28 -8.12
CA PHE A 660 27.58 9.89 -8.06
C PHE A 660 26.57 9.00 -7.33
N ARG A 661 25.53 9.61 -6.76
CA ARG A 661 24.31 8.93 -6.34
C ARG A 661 23.18 9.27 -7.29
N CYS A 662 22.38 8.29 -7.64
CA CYS A 662 21.08 8.48 -8.26
C CYS A 662 20.01 7.84 -7.35
N ILE A 663 18.97 8.59 -7.00
CA ILE A 663 17.80 8.07 -6.29
C ILE A 663 16.64 8.04 -7.29
N ALA A 664 16.34 6.84 -7.80
CA ALA A 664 15.28 6.58 -8.76
C ALA A 664 13.96 6.34 -8.01
N ARG A 665 13.09 7.36 -8.00
CA ARG A 665 11.81 7.41 -7.30
C ARG A 665 10.70 6.88 -8.20
N TYR A 666 9.97 5.87 -7.73
CA TYR A 666 8.82 5.30 -8.41
C TYR A 666 7.60 5.28 -7.47
N GLY A 667 6.41 5.60 -7.97
CA GLY A 667 5.17 5.38 -7.24
C GLY A 667 4.78 3.89 -7.22
N TYR A 668 3.77 3.52 -6.42
CA TYR A 668 3.31 2.11 -6.40
C TYR A 668 2.50 1.71 -7.64
N LYS A 669 1.98 2.66 -8.44
CA LYS A 669 1.46 2.37 -9.79
C LYS A 669 2.58 2.28 -10.82
N ASP A 670 3.63 3.10 -10.69
CA ASP A 670 4.71 3.16 -11.68
C ASP A 670 5.22 1.79 -12.09
N VAL A 671 5.50 1.67 -13.39
CA VAL A 671 6.03 0.45 -13.98
C VAL A 671 7.47 0.76 -14.36
N ARG A 672 8.40 -0.04 -13.84
CA ARG A 672 9.78 -0.10 -14.35
C ARG A 672 9.71 -0.75 -15.74
N LYS A 673 9.43 0.08 -16.74
CA LYS A 673 8.99 -0.29 -18.09
C LYS A 673 10.00 0.10 -19.17
N GLU A 674 11.13 0.65 -18.74
CA GLU A 674 12.32 0.85 -19.55
C GLU A 674 12.95 -0.51 -19.90
N ASP A 675 13.24 -0.74 -21.18
CA ASP A 675 14.34 -1.64 -21.54
C ASP A 675 15.66 -0.93 -21.18
N HIS A 676 16.77 -1.66 -21.00
CA HIS A 676 17.97 -1.13 -20.31
C HIS A 676 18.50 0.16 -20.93
N HIS A 677 18.53 0.22 -22.25
CA HIS A 677 18.93 1.39 -23.02
C HIS A 677 18.06 2.63 -22.77
N THR A 678 16.76 2.46 -22.46
CA THR A 678 15.90 3.59 -22.06
C THR A 678 16.18 4.06 -20.64
N PHE A 679 16.52 3.14 -19.72
CA PHE A 679 16.95 3.51 -18.37
C PHE A 679 18.33 4.18 -18.40
N GLU A 680 19.28 3.62 -19.13
CA GLU A 680 20.63 4.16 -19.39
C GLU A 680 20.53 5.57 -20.00
N GLN A 681 19.72 5.76 -21.04
CA GLN A 681 19.50 7.06 -21.68
C GLN A 681 18.89 8.10 -20.72
N LEU A 682 17.82 7.76 -19.98
CA LEU A 682 17.19 8.68 -19.04
C LEU A 682 18.08 8.99 -17.83
N LEU A 683 18.88 8.03 -17.37
CA LEU A 683 19.89 8.21 -16.33
C LEU A 683 20.97 9.21 -16.80
N MET A 684 21.48 9.03 -18.02
CA MET A 684 22.50 9.91 -18.63
C MET A 684 21.97 11.33 -18.85
N GLU A 685 20.79 11.49 -19.47
CA GLU A 685 20.16 12.80 -19.69
C GLU A 685 19.95 13.55 -18.36
N SER A 686 19.53 12.82 -17.31
CA SER A 686 19.35 13.39 -15.98
C SER A 686 20.67 13.73 -15.28
N LEU A 687 21.75 12.99 -15.56
CA LEU A 687 23.09 13.25 -15.03
C LEU A 687 23.78 14.44 -15.73
N GLU A 688 23.65 14.57 -17.06
CA GLU A 688 24.13 15.76 -17.80
C GLU A 688 23.41 17.04 -17.33
N LYS A 689 22.09 16.96 -17.10
CA LYS A 689 21.31 18.05 -16.49
C LYS A 689 21.79 18.37 -15.07
N PHE A 690 22.07 17.37 -14.25
CA PHE A 690 22.61 17.56 -12.90
C PHE A 690 23.98 18.25 -12.92
N LEU A 691 24.92 17.81 -13.75
CA LEU A 691 26.25 18.42 -13.86
C LEU A 691 26.17 19.88 -14.33
N THR A 692 25.32 20.15 -15.33
CA THR A 692 25.06 21.50 -15.83
C THR A 692 24.47 22.41 -14.75
N TRP A 693 23.60 21.88 -13.89
CA TRP A 693 23.02 22.61 -12.76
C TRP A 693 24.04 22.83 -11.62
N GLU A 694 24.84 21.81 -11.30
CA GLU A 694 25.88 21.86 -10.25
C GLU A 694 26.94 22.93 -10.58
N ALA A 695 27.40 23.00 -11.85
CA ALA A 695 28.31 24.05 -12.31
C ALA A 695 27.69 25.46 -12.26
N ARG A 696 26.42 25.61 -12.69
CA ARG A 696 25.71 26.90 -12.60
C ARG A 696 25.50 27.37 -11.16
N ALA A 697 25.30 26.44 -10.21
CA ALA A 697 25.18 26.76 -8.80
C ALA A 697 26.51 27.24 -8.21
N LEU A 698 27.63 26.59 -8.56
CA LEU A 698 28.97 26.99 -8.12
C LEU A 698 29.36 28.39 -8.65
N ALA A 699 29.13 28.66 -9.94
CA ALA A 699 29.36 29.99 -10.52
C ALA A 699 28.60 31.09 -9.77
N LEU A 700 27.34 30.82 -9.41
CA LEU A 700 26.48 31.79 -8.73
C LEU A 700 26.83 31.96 -7.23
N GLU A 701 27.39 30.94 -6.58
CA GLU A 701 28.00 31.06 -5.25
C GLU A 701 29.35 31.82 -5.30
N ALA A 702 30.14 31.64 -6.37
CA ALA A 702 31.38 32.38 -6.59
C ALA A 702 31.12 33.88 -6.78
N ASP A 703 30.19 34.25 -7.68
CA ASP A 703 29.71 35.63 -7.86
C ASP A 703 29.28 36.26 -6.52
N LEU A 704 28.45 35.55 -5.75
CA LEU A 704 27.97 36.03 -4.43
C LEU A 704 29.08 36.19 -3.38
N THR A 705 30.24 35.56 -3.58
CA THR A 705 31.40 35.69 -2.69
C THR A 705 32.27 36.88 -3.08
N ASP A 706 32.43 37.15 -4.38
CA ASP A 706 33.26 38.25 -4.91
C ASP A 706 32.69 39.63 -4.54
N TRP A 707 31.37 39.79 -4.67
CA TRP A 707 30.62 40.97 -4.18
C TRP A 707 30.72 41.19 -2.65
N GLY A 708 31.30 40.25 -1.90
CA GLY A 708 31.60 40.38 -0.48
C GLY A 708 32.97 41.00 -0.15
N SER A 709 33.90 41.03 -1.11
CA SER A 709 35.28 41.53 -0.88
C SER A 709 35.44 43.02 -1.16
N ASP A 710 34.72 43.55 -2.15
CA ASP A 710 35.03 44.86 -2.78
C ASP A 710 34.64 46.11 -1.97
N SER A 711 34.19 45.96 -0.71
CA SER A 711 33.86 47.09 0.18
C SER A 711 35.03 47.58 1.05
N ALA A 712 36.29 47.32 0.65
CA ALA A 712 37.48 47.51 1.50
C ALA A 712 38.62 48.40 0.95
N SER A 713 38.43 49.06 -0.20
CA SER A 713 39.21 50.25 -0.63
C SER A 713 38.35 51.09 -1.59
N VAL A 714 38.46 52.41 -1.76
CA VAL A 714 39.60 53.33 -1.59
C VAL A 714 39.19 54.60 -0.80
N VAL A 715 40.11 55.20 -0.04
CA VAL A 715 39.91 56.51 0.62
C VAL A 715 40.99 57.52 0.22
N SER A 716 40.59 58.55 -0.52
CA SER A 716 41.32 59.81 -0.73
C SER A 716 40.30 60.88 -1.14
N LYS A 717 39.98 61.85 -0.27
CA LYS A 717 40.48 63.24 -0.30
C LYS A 717 40.04 64.07 -1.52
N ASP A 718 39.56 65.30 -1.40
CA ASP A 718 39.50 66.25 -0.27
C ASP A 718 38.14 66.98 -0.22
N SER A 719 37.90 67.83 0.79
CA SER A 719 36.60 68.47 1.11
C SER A 719 36.55 69.98 0.86
N ILE A 720 35.36 70.55 0.56
CA ILE A 720 35.00 71.96 0.85
C ILE A 720 33.47 72.14 1.07
N SER A 721 33.16 72.83 2.18
CA SER A 721 31.93 73.49 2.67
C SER A 721 30.62 73.54 1.83
N GLY A 722 29.45 73.44 2.48
CA GLY A 722 28.12 73.59 1.81
C GLY A 722 26.82 73.86 2.63
N ASN A 723 26.81 73.77 3.98
CA ASN A 723 25.76 74.23 4.92
C ASN A 723 24.24 73.88 4.76
N ASN A 724 23.70 73.29 5.85
CA ASN A 724 22.44 73.64 6.57
C ASN A 724 21.03 73.12 6.16
N LEU A 725 20.57 72.17 7.00
CA LEU A 725 19.38 72.25 7.89
C LEU A 725 17.98 71.81 7.39
N GLU A 726 17.20 71.28 8.36
CA GLU A 726 15.79 70.84 8.35
C GLU A 726 15.49 69.46 7.70
N SER A 727 14.50 68.67 8.15
CA SER A 727 13.85 68.51 9.48
C SER A 727 12.97 67.23 9.48
N ASP A 728 12.44 66.86 10.66
CA ASP A 728 11.28 66.00 10.94
C ASP A 728 11.06 64.61 10.30
N LEU A 729 10.95 63.65 11.22
CA LEU A 729 10.33 62.32 11.07
C LEU A 729 8.93 62.36 10.43
N ARG A 730 8.69 61.48 9.45
CA ARG A 730 7.44 60.69 9.38
C ARG A 730 7.55 59.48 8.46
N ALA A 731 7.12 58.31 8.94
CA ALA A 731 6.81 57.16 8.12
C ALA A 731 5.31 57.14 7.77
N PRO A 732 4.93 56.91 6.50
CA PRO A 732 3.59 56.47 6.13
C PRO A 732 3.55 54.98 5.75
N LEU A 733 2.35 54.39 5.84
CA LEU A 733 2.08 53.01 5.44
C LEU A 733 1.87 52.91 3.93
N MET A 734 2.31 51.80 3.32
CA MET A 734 1.97 51.45 1.93
C MET A 734 0.49 51.02 1.84
N HIS A 735 -0.20 51.45 0.78
CA HIS A 735 -1.58 51.06 0.48
C HIS A 735 -1.66 50.63 -1.00
N ASP A 736 -2.55 49.69 -1.32
CA ASP A 736 -2.62 49.08 -2.65
C ASP A 736 -3.01 50.08 -3.74
N SER A 737 -2.23 50.10 -4.83
CA SER A 737 -2.63 50.68 -6.11
C SER A 737 -1.79 50.16 -7.29
N ARG A 738 -2.40 49.30 -8.11
CA ARG A 738 -2.06 49.03 -9.52
C ARG A 738 -0.62 48.58 -9.82
N LEU A 739 -0.31 47.29 -9.60
CA LEU A 739 0.69 46.61 -10.43
C LEU A 739 -0.02 46.07 -11.68
N GLY A 740 -0.03 46.86 -12.75
CA GLY A 740 -0.80 46.58 -13.99
C GLY A 740 0.00 46.69 -15.27
N GLU A 741 1.34 46.71 -15.20
CA GLU A 741 2.21 46.93 -16.36
C GLU A 741 3.63 46.36 -16.13
N LEU A 742 3.73 45.04 -15.89
CA LEU A 742 5.02 44.33 -15.84
C LEU A 742 4.94 42.87 -16.36
N GLY A 743 4.04 42.63 -17.33
CA GLY A 743 3.75 41.29 -17.88
C GLY A 743 4.53 40.92 -19.15
N THR A 744 5.64 41.58 -19.45
CA THR A 744 6.23 41.59 -20.81
C THR A 744 7.76 41.44 -20.88
N LEU A 745 8.41 41.05 -19.78
CA LEU A 745 9.88 40.85 -19.72
C LEU A 745 10.30 39.52 -19.05
N ILE A 746 9.44 38.50 -19.06
CA ILE A 746 9.79 37.12 -18.66
C ILE A 746 9.53 36.17 -19.86
N SER A 747 10.34 36.35 -20.91
CA SER A 747 10.48 35.39 -22.02
C SER A 747 11.85 35.60 -22.67
N GLY A 748 12.89 35.50 -21.85
CA GLY A 748 14.28 35.64 -22.25
C GLY A 748 15.16 34.82 -21.32
N GLU A 749 16.00 33.97 -21.90
CA GLU A 749 16.98 33.19 -21.15
C GLU A 749 17.99 34.14 -20.51
N VAL A 750 17.91 34.33 -19.19
CA VAL A 750 18.97 35.00 -18.43
C VAL A 750 20.19 34.07 -18.40
N SER A 751 20.98 34.18 -19.46
CA SER A 751 22.21 33.42 -19.65
C SER A 751 23.25 33.90 -18.66
N VAL A 752 23.27 33.28 -17.47
CA VAL A 752 24.38 33.39 -16.53
C VAL A 752 25.61 32.83 -17.24
N VAL A 753 26.52 33.71 -17.62
CA VAL A 753 27.80 33.35 -18.25
C VAL A 753 28.69 32.80 -17.15
N LEU A 754 28.85 31.47 -17.10
CA LEU A 754 29.81 30.87 -16.17
C LEU A 754 31.23 31.39 -16.45
N PRO A 755 32.13 31.42 -15.45
CA PRO A 755 33.55 31.66 -15.66
C PRO A 755 34.15 30.75 -16.73
N SER A 756 35.21 31.21 -17.41
CA SER A 756 35.93 30.42 -18.44
C SER A 756 36.34 29.05 -17.92
N ASP A 757 36.89 29.02 -16.71
CA ASP A 757 37.55 27.87 -16.12
C ASP A 757 36.53 26.84 -15.62
N GLU A 758 35.35 27.30 -15.18
CA GLU A 758 34.23 26.42 -14.81
C GLU A 758 33.50 25.84 -16.03
N ASN A 759 33.33 26.62 -17.11
CA ASN A 759 32.85 26.09 -18.39
C ASN A 759 33.80 25.00 -18.90
N GLN A 760 35.11 25.25 -18.91
CA GLN A 760 36.10 24.29 -19.39
C GLN A 760 36.16 23.03 -18.50
N SER A 761 35.98 23.17 -17.18
CA SER A 761 35.82 22.04 -16.26
C SER A 761 34.55 21.22 -16.54
N LEU A 762 33.42 21.88 -16.85
CA LEU A 762 32.15 21.23 -17.16
C LEU A 762 32.20 20.49 -18.51
N GLU A 763 32.74 21.12 -19.55
CA GLU A 763 32.90 20.47 -20.87
C GLU A 763 33.79 19.22 -20.78
N TYR A 764 34.86 19.27 -19.97
CA TYR A 764 35.71 18.11 -19.73
C TYR A 764 34.99 16.98 -18.96
N GLU A 765 34.24 17.30 -17.88
CA GLU A 765 33.46 16.26 -17.18
C GLU A 765 32.37 15.65 -18.07
N LEU A 766 31.69 16.45 -18.90
CA LEU A 766 30.68 15.96 -19.84
C LEU A 766 31.28 15.11 -20.96
N PHE A 767 32.47 15.47 -21.47
CA PHE A 767 33.19 14.66 -22.46
C PHE A 767 33.61 13.31 -21.87
N ALA A 768 34.26 13.31 -20.70
CA ALA A 768 34.70 12.09 -20.02
C ALA A 768 33.51 11.18 -19.61
N LEU A 769 32.36 11.77 -19.27
CA LEU A 769 31.13 11.02 -19.00
C LEU A 769 30.58 10.34 -20.28
N ARG A 770 30.66 11.00 -21.44
CA ARG A 770 30.23 10.41 -22.72
C ARG A 770 31.18 9.31 -23.19
N GLU A 771 32.50 9.51 -23.10
CA GLU A 771 33.50 8.47 -23.38
C GLU A 771 33.31 7.23 -22.47
N ALA A 772 32.96 7.45 -21.19
CA ALA A 772 32.61 6.37 -20.27
C ALA A 772 31.30 5.65 -20.65
N ALA A 773 30.30 6.36 -21.20
CA ALA A 773 29.05 5.75 -21.65
C ALA A 773 29.22 4.95 -22.95
N ASP A 774 30.00 5.47 -23.91
CA ASP A 774 30.36 4.77 -25.16
C ASP A 774 31.19 3.49 -24.88
N SER A 775 31.96 3.50 -23.78
CA SER A 775 32.66 2.32 -23.25
C SER A 775 31.74 1.27 -22.60
N GLY A 776 30.47 1.61 -22.34
CA GLY A 776 29.41 0.69 -21.91
C GLY A 776 29.11 0.68 -20.40
N PHE A 777 27.96 0.08 -20.07
CA PHE A 777 27.43 -0.01 -18.70
C PHE A 777 27.63 -1.40 -18.08
N THR A 778 28.15 -1.41 -16.85
CA THR A 778 28.29 -2.62 -16.01
C THR A 778 27.42 -2.51 -14.77
N TYR A 779 26.61 -3.53 -14.51
CA TYR A 779 25.64 -3.59 -13.43
C TYR A 779 26.19 -4.35 -12.22
N LEU A 780 26.56 -3.64 -11.17
CA LEU A 780 27.05 -4.20 -9.92
C LEU A 780 25.87 -4.34 -8.93
N LEU A 781 25.56 -5.57 -8.52
CA LEU A 781 24.47 -5.88 -7.59
C LEU A 781 24.99 -6.56 -6.33
N GLY A 782 24.55 -6.10 -5.16
CA GLY A 782 24.76 -6.83 -3.90
C GLY A 782 23.70 -7.92 -3.70
N ASP A 783 24.12 -9.18 -3.55
CA ASP A 783 23.26 -10.26 -3.08
C ASP A 783 23.47 -10.48 -1.57
N ALA A 784 22.72 -9.70 -0.78
CA ALA A 784 22.83 -9.66 0.67
C ALA A 784 21.95 -10.73 1.37
N ASP A 785 22.60 -11.75 1.91
CA ASP A 785 22.02 -12.77 2.78
C ASP A 785 21.96 -12.29 4.24
N VAL A 786 20.99 -12.82 5.00
CA VAL A 786 20.77 -12.46 6.42
C VAL A 786 20.69 -13.74 7.23
N ARG A 787 21.54 -13.86 8.26
CA ARG A 787 21.60 -15.04 9.13
C ARG A 787 21.58 -14.63 10.60
N ALA A 788 20.83 -15.37 11.41
CA ALA A 788 20.76 -15.14 12.84
C ALA A 788 22.08 -15.49 13.54
N LYS A 789 22.56 -14.61 14.44
CA LYS A 789 23.74 -14.86 15.30
C LYS A 789 23.62 -16.15 16.12
N LYS A 790 24.76 -16.74 16.51
CA LYS A 790 24.82 -17.99 17.29
C LYS A 790 24.12 -17.89 18.64
N GLU A 791 24.14 -16.76 19.33
CA GLU A 791 23.36 -16.54 20.57
C GLU A 791 21.86 -16.26 20.34
N SER A 792 21.40 -15.93 19.12
CA SER A 792 20.01 -15.50 18.90
C SER A 792 18.97 -16.53 19.36
N TRP A 793 17.86 -16.06 19.91
CA TRP A 793 16.78 -16.92 20.41
C TRP A 793 16.18 -17.82 19.31
N PHE A 794 15.67 -19.00 19.67
CA PHE A 794 15.32 -20.07 18.74
C PHE A 794 14.35 -19.63 17.63
N ILE A 795 13.28 -18.89 17.97
CA ILE A 795 12.30 -18.44 16.98
C ILE A 795 12.92 -17.47 15.97
N LYS A 796 13.86 -16.60 16.38
CA LYS A 796 14.58 -15.71 15.45
C LYS A 796 15.46 -16.51 14.48
N LYS A 797 16.16 -17.55 14.96
CA LYS A 797 16.91 -18.49 14.10
C LYS A 797 16.00 -19.23 13.12
N LEU A 798 14.84 -19.71 13.58
CA LEU A 798 13.85 -20.41 12.76
C LEU A 798 13.32 -19.52 11.62
N VAL A 799 12.84 -18.31 11.97
CA VAL A 799 12.25 -17.35 11.04
C VAL A 799 13.26 -16.87 10.00
N ILE A 800 14.50 -16.56 10.40
CA ILE A 800 15.52 -16.02 9.49
C ILE A 800 16.16 -17.15 8.66
N ASN A 801 16.78 -18.14 9.32
CA ASN A 801 17.66 -19.10 8.64
C ASN A 801 16.89 -20.14 7.81
N TYR A 802 15.60 -20.37 8.11
CA TYR A 802 14.75 -21.28 7.36
C TYR A 802 13.68 -20.54 6.55
N PHE A 803 12.72 -19.87 7.20
CA PHE A 803 11.55 -19.32 6.48
C PHE A 803 11.92 -18.15 5.53
N TYR A 804 12.63 -17.14 6.01
CA TYR A 804 13.06 -16.02 5.16
C TYR A 804 14.04 -16.48 4.06
N ALA A 805 15.02 -17.31 4.41
CA ALA A 805 15.94 -17.90 3.44
C ALA A 805 15.25 -18.76 2.37
N PHE A 806 14.23 -19.55 2.76
CA PHE A 806 13.41 -20.34 1.83
C PHE A 806 12.60 -19.44 0.88
N LEU A 807 11.90 -18.43 1.42
CA LEU A 807 11.17 -17.47 0.61
C LEU A 807 12.10 -16.73 -0.37
N ARG A 808 13.27 -16.28 0.11
CA ARG A 808 14.27 -15.57 -0.70
C ARG A 808 14.82 -16.44 -1.85
N ARG A 809 15.10 -17.74 -1.60
CA ARG A 809 15.61 -18.69 -2.60
C ARG A 809 14.57 -19.13 -3.64
N ASN A 810 13.29 -19.20 -3.27
CA ASN A 810 12.21 -19.63 -4.17
C ASN A 810 11.56 -18.46 -4.93
N CYS A 811 11.80 -17.20 -4.51
CA CYS A 811 11.28 -16.01 -5.17
C CYS A 811 12.32 -15.37 -6.10
N ARG A 812 11.91 -14.36 -6.89
CA ARG A 812 12.75 -13.82 -7.96
C ARG A 812 13.86 -12.92 -7.41
N ALA A 813 15.11 -13.31 -7.67
CA ALA A 813 16.32 -12.57 -7.30
C ALA A 813 16.36 -11.14 -7.88
N GLY A 814 17.19 -10.28 -7.27
CA GLY A 814 17.31 -8.85 -7.60
C GLY A 814 17.62 -8.60 -9.08
N ALA A 815 18.74 -9.13 -9.58
CA ALA A 815 19.18 -8.97 -10.98
C ALA A 815 18.11 -9.41 -11.99
N ALA A 816 17.45 -10.54 -11.70
CA ALA A 816 16.39 -11.08 -12.54
C ALA A 816 15.18 -10.14 -12.67
N THR A 817 15.00 -9.14 -11.81
CA THR A 817 13.93 -8.12 -11.96
C THR A 817 14.27 -7.00 -12.94
N LEU A 818 15.55 -6.76 -13.25
CA LEU A 818 15.94 -5.73 -14.22
C LEU A 818 15.65 -6.19 -15.67
N ARG A 819 16.17 -7.37 -16.07
CA ARG A 819 16.35 -7.87 -17.46
C ARG A 819 17.64 -7.42 -18.18
N VAL A 820 18.70 -7.04 -17.45
CA VAL A 820 20.03 -6.75 -18.03
C VAL A 820 20.57 -7.99 -18.76
N PRO A 821 21.34 -7.86 -19.87
CA PRO A 821 22.11 -8.97 -20.44
C PRO A 821 23.09 -9.55 -19.41
N HIS A 822 23.11 -10.88 -19.25
CA HIS A 822 23.93 -11.55 -18.21
C HIS A 822 25.44 -11.26 -18.30
N MET A 823 25.96 -10.86 -19.46
CA MET A 823 27.38 -10.50 -19.65
C MET A 823 27.77 -9.18 -18.95
N ASN A 824 26.81 -8.31 -18.65
CA ASN A 824 27.05 -6.99 -18.05
C ASN A 824 26.75 -6.99 -16.54
N ILE A 825 26.52 -8.14 -15.91
CA ILE A 825 26.11 -8.25 -14.50
C ILE A 825 27.26 -8.81 -13.65
N ILE A 826 27.56 -8.14 -12.54
CA ILE A 826 28.43 -8.63 -11.48
C ILE A 826 27.61 -8.71 -10.19
N GLU A 827 27.40 -9.91 -9.65
CA GLU A 827 26.76 -10.12 -8.35
C GLU A 827 27.81 -10.31 -7.24
N VAL A 828 27.73 -9.49 -6.19
CA VAL A 828 28.62 -9.52 -5.02
C VAL A 828 27.83 -10.05 -3.83
N GLY A 829 28.09 -11.31 -3.47
CA GLY A 829 27.46 -11.94 -2.31
C GLY A 829 28.00 -11.39 -0.98
N MET A 830 27.11 -11.01 -0.07
CA MET A 830 27.47 -10.61 1.29
C MET A 830 26.54 -11.29 2.31
N THR A 831 27.00 -11.56 3.53
CA THR A 831 26.19 -12.21 4.58
C THR A 831 26.21 -11.39 5.87
N TYR A 832 25.07 -10.80 6.22
CA TYR A 832 24.89 -10.03 7.45
C TYR A 832 24.48 -10.94 8.61
N MET A 833 25.15 -10.79 9.76
CA MET A 833 24.95 -11.60 10.98
C MET A 833 24.16 -10.82 12.03
N VAL A 834 22.91 -11.23 12.28
CA VAL A 834 21.87 -10.41 12.94
C VAL A 834 21.36 -11.00 14.25
#